data_AF-A0A7G2ERH4-F1
#
_entry.id   AF-A0A7G2ERH4-F1
#
_cell.length_a   1.000
_cell.length_b   1.000
_cell.length_c   1.000
_cell.angle_alpha   90.00
_cell.angle_beta   90.00
_cell.angle_gamma   90.00
#
_symmetry.space_group_name_H-M   'P 1'
#
loop_
_entity.id
_entity.type
_entity.pdbx_description
1 polymer ?
#
loop_
_entity_poly.entity_id
_entity_poly.type
_entity_poly.pdbx_seq_one_letter_code
_entity_poly.pdbx_strand_id
1 'polypeptide(L)'
;MGSRDQKVKWSWSSALIGAASATAAASLLSAKPKDPTFHLISIDLTSLKLNLPVLDAELMLTVHVTNPNIAAIHYSSTKMTILYDGTVLGSAEVKAGSQPARSCQLLRLPARLDGMELAQHARQFFSDVAKREMKLEAKLTIEGAAKVLWWDHSFRVHVDSFVTVDPVFLDVIGQENNLGSNGYGLEFGDLSQDLSNYDYLTQPVISLLDSYHDITGLPWWVVIATSTVAFRTALLPILILQRKQTKRISQFLPKLPPFWPPQGSGRSVIDQLKLFRKERKDIGCPSFLWVPAYFSIQISCFLLWITSIRRMSLDHHPGFDSGGALWFQNLTEIPNGLYGPLFPFLIAGLHYTNTQITFTASSVHKVDKFTELAKAYKTFLNLLTCALYFLSFQMPQGSLLYWATNLSFSIAQQSILNHPVVSAKLGLQANDSVQKEAGNPILTNINEAKLTDPSSKGRLISVHNLTPKELVALSAKYLSGGHKDKSIPLLRLALEKDPEYLQAMVILGQALYQKDQFAEAAKCLEQAASKLLDTSPTEVEEVDLLIVASQWAGVSNIRQGKTSEGITHLERVANMKEPDDPKSKAHYLDALVLYSSAIFNEGRREEAAKYLRRVVAYDPSFSELLKQCEEDDTIPTSSSSNSTSKTS
;
A
#
# COMPACT_ATOMS: atom_id res chain seq x y z
N MET A 1 -25.48 -7.39 -33.25
CA MET A 1 -25.83 -6.11 -32.60
C MET A 1 -26.62 -6.46 -31.34
N GLY A 2 -26.05 -6.24 -30.15
CA GLY A 2 -26.65 -6.67 -28.89
C GLY A 2 -25.62 -6.70 -27.76
N SER A 3 -25.38 -5.52 -27.17
CA SER A 3 -24.61 -5.32 -25.95
C SER A 3 -25.22 -6.12 -24.78
N ARG A 4 -24.39 -6.83 -24.00
CA ARG A 4 -24.75 -7.29 -22.64
C ARG A 4 -23.73 -6.77 -21.65
N ASP A 5 -24.11 -5.70 -20.97
CA ASP A 5 -23.46 -5.14 -19.79
C ASP A 5 -23.29 -6.21 -18.69
N GLN A 6 -22.06 -6.64 -18.44
CA GLN A 6 -21.71 -7.32 -17.18
C GLN A 6 -21.42 -6.25 -16.12
N LYS A 7 -22.41 -5.96 -15.27
CA LYS A 7 -22.21 -5.20 -14.04
C LYS A 7 -21.28 -5.97 -13.10
N VAL A 8 -20.03 -5.55 -13.03
CA VAL A 8 -19.06 -5.97 -12.02
C VAL A 8 -19.59 -5.51 -10.65
N LYS A 9 -20.00 -6.45 -9.80
CA LYS A 9 -20.30 -6.15 -8.38
C LYS A 9 -18.99 -5.84 -7.66
N TRP A 10 -18.69 -4.55 -7.57
CA TRP A 10 -17.56 -3.99 -6.84
C TRP A 10 -17.75 -4.23 -5.34
N SER A 11 -16.86 -4.97 -4.69
CA SER A 11 -16.85 -5.11 -3.22
C SER A 11 -16.13 -3.90 -2.63
N TRP A 12 -16.92 -2.89 -2.27
CA TRP A 12 -16.46 -1.72 -1.53
C TRP A 12 -15.72 -2.09 -0.25
N SER A 13 -16.00 -3.24 0.35
CA SER A 13 -15.43 -3.68 1.62
C SER A 13 -13.90 -3.83 1.58
N SER A 14 -13.34 -4.39 0.50
CA SER A 14 -11.88 -4.59 0.41
C SER A 14 -11.11 -3.29 0.10
N ALA A 15 -11.68 -2.44 -0.77
CA ALA A 15 -11.17 -1.11 -1.04
C ALA A 15 -11.32 -0.19 0.18
N LEU A 16 -12.42 -0.30 0.92
CA LEU A 16 -12.64 0.39 2.20
C LEU A 16 -11.71 -0.11 3.29
N ILE A 17 -11.43 -1.42 3.40
CA ILE A 17 -10.49 -1.94 4.40
C ILE A 17 -9.07 -1.50 4.07
N GLY A 18 -8.66 -1.55 2.80
CA GLY A 18 -7.34 -1.07 2.36
C GLY A 18 -7.18 0.45 2.52
N ALA A 19 -8.17 1.22 2.08
CA ALA A 19 -8.20 2.67 2.24
C ALA A 19 -8.34 3.07 3.71
N ALA A 20 -9.15 2.38 4.51
CA ALA A 20 -9.30 2.64 5.95
C ALA A 20 -8.05 2.23 6.72
N SER A 21 -7.33 1.17 6.33
CA SER A 21 -6.06 0.80 6.96
C SER A 21 -4.96 1.80 6.63
N ALA A 22 -4.87 2.24 5.37
CA ALA A 22 -3.93 3.29 4.96
C ALA A 22 -4.29 4.64 5.59
N THR A 23 -5.57 4.98 5.65
CA THR A 23 -6.07 6.19 6.32
C THR A 23 -5.87 6.11 7.82
N ALA A 24 -6.07 4.97 8.46
CA ALA A 24 -5.81 4.74 9.89
C ALA A 24 -4.32 4.82 10.20
N ALA A 25 -3.45 4.23 9.36
CA ALA A 25 -2.00 4.34 9.51
C ALA A 25 -1.51 5.78 9.29
N ALA A 26 -2.02 6.48 8.26
CA ALA A 26 -1.70 7.87 8.01
C ALA A 26 -2.24 8.79 9.12
N SER A 27 -3.45 8.53 9.63
CA SER A 27 -4.02 9.30 10.73
C SER A 27 -3.28 9.04 12.05
N LEU A 28 -2.89 7.80 12.35
CA LEU A 28 -2.01 7.46 13.49
C LEU A 28 -0.64 8.14 13.39
N LEU A 29 -0.03 8.20 12.19
CA LEU A 29 1.24 8.90 11.98
C LEU A 29 1.10 10.42 12.07
N SER A 30 0.00 10.98 11.55
CA SER A 30 -0.32 12.42 11.65
C SER A 30 -0.76 12.85 13.06
N ALA A 31 -1.21 11.90 13.88
CA ALA A 31 -1.60 12.10 15.27
C ALA A 31 -0.40 12.13 16.23
N LYS A 32 0.83 11.89 15.73
CA LYS A 32 2.04 12.03 16.53
C LYS A 32 2.13 13.46 17.07
N PRO A 33 2.29 13.66 18.39
CA PRO A 33 2.44 14.99 18.96
C PRO A 33 3.62 15.75 18.34
N LYS A 34 3.43 17.05 18.13
CA LYS A 34 4.39 18.02 17.58
C LYS A 34 4.55 19.18 18.55
N ASP A 35 5.67 19.88 18.45
CA ASP A 35 5.92 21.08 19.23
C ASP A 35 4.99 22.23 18.77
N PRO A 36 4.37 22.97 19.71
CA PRO A 36 3.59 24.16 19.38
C PRO A 36 4.48 25.33 18.97
N THR A 37 3.96 26.20 18.11
CA THR A 37 4.68 27.38 17.62
C THR A 37 4.21 28.65 18.33
N PHE A 38 5.16 29.51 18.69
CA PHE A 38 4.92 30.79 19.36
C PHE A 38 5.58 31.90 18.54
N HIS A 39 4.78 32.86 18.09
CA HIS A 39 5.21 33.99 17.28
C HIS A 39 4.82 35.29 17.96
N LEU A 40 5.77 36.16 18.26
CA LEU A 40 5.42 37.54 18.60
C LEU A 40 4.84 38.21 17.33
N ILE A 41 3.70 38.90 17.42
CA ILE A 41 3.04 39.57 16.28
C ILE A 41 3.09 41.08 16.41
N SER A 42 2.86 41.61 17.61
CA SER A 42 2.89 43.05 17.85
C SER A 42 3.49 43.37 19.21
N ILE A 43 4.09 44.56 19.28
CA ILE A 43 4.45 45.25 20.51
C ILE A 43 3.71 46.58 20.45
N ASP A 44 2.69 46.73 21.28
CA ASP A 44 1.87 47.94 21.33
C ASP A 44 2.20 48.74 22.59
N LEU A 45 2.62 49.99 22.46
CA LEU A 45 2.80 50.86 23.63
C LEU A 45 1.45 51.19 24.26
N THR A 46 1.33 50.96 25.56
CA THR A 46 0.10 51.26 26.31
C THR A 46 0.21 52.49 27.19
N SER A 47 1.37 52.72 27.83
CA SER A 47 1.60 53.94 28.57
C SER A 47 3.09 54.31 28.62
N LEU A 48 3.37 55.60 28.64
CA LEU A 48 4.71 56.15 28.83
C LEU A 48 4.69 56.98 30.11
N LYS A 49 5.50 56.59 31.10
CA LYS A 49 5.63 57.27 32.39
C LYS A 49 6.97 57.98 32.44
N LEU A 50 6.92 59.29 32.19
CA LEU A 50 8.06 60.18 32.27
C LEU A 50 8.33 60.55 33.73
N ASN A 51 9.31 59.90 34.36
CA ASN A 51 9.78 60.18 35.71
C ASN A 51 11.25 60.63 35.66
N LEU A 52 11.50 61.86 35.18
CA LEU A 52 12.86 62.40 35.01
C LEU A 52 13.74 62.14 36.26
N PRO A 53 14.93 61.50 36.11
CA PRO A 53 15.68 61.27 34.87
C PRO A 53 15.40 59.93 34.16
N VAL A 54 14.41 59.15 34.60
CA VAL A 54 14.10 57.78 34.15
C VAL A 54 12.82 57.74 33.29
N LEU A 55 12.82 56.95 32.22
CA LEU A 55 11.70 56.78 31.30
C LEU A 55 11.13 55.36 31.39
N ASP A 56 10.03 55.18 32.11
CA ASP A 56 9.37 53.87 32.18
C ASP A 56 8.31 53.75 31.07
N ALA A 57 8.29 52.61 30.38
CA ALA A 57 7.27 52.32 29.37
C ALA A 57 6.50 51.04 29.69
N GLU A 58 5.19 51.09 29.54
CA GLU A 58 4.31 49.92 29.61
C GLU A 58 3.94 49.51 28.18
N LEU A 59 4.21 48.25 27.85
CA LEU A 59 3.95 47.65 26.55
C LEU A 59 2.94 46.51 26.69
N MET A 60 2.23 46.23 25.61
CA MET A 60 1.45 45.02 25.42
C MET A 60 2.05 44.21 24.28
N LEU A 61 2.57 43.04 24.59
CA LEU A 61 3.09 42.10 23.62
C LEU A 61 1.95 41.17 23.19
N THR A 62 1.73 41.02 21.89
CA THR A 62 0.77 40.04 21.36
C THR A 62 1.53 38.86 20.80
N VAL A 63 1.47 37.71 21.48
CA VAL A 63 2.10 36.45 21.06
C VAL A 63 1.04 35.52 20.49
N HIS A 64 1.21 35.13 19.24
CA HIS A 64 0.41 34.16 18.53
C HIS A 64 0.92 32.75 18.78
N VAL A 65 0.07 31.94 19.41
CA VAL A 65 0.36 30.56 19.75
C VAL A 65 -0.46 29.64 18.87
N THR A 66 0.20 28.74 18.15
CA THR A 66 -0.46 27.74 17.31
C THR A 66 -0.20 26.36 17.90
N ASN A 67 -1.29 25.65 18.22
CA ASN A 67 -1.24 24.26 18.63
C ASN A 67 -1.56 23.35 17.43
N PRO A 68 -0.56 22.70 16.80
CA PRO A 68 -0.80 21.80 15.67
C PRO A 68 -1.39 20.44 16.10
N ASN A 69 -1.44 20.15 17.40
CA ASN A 69 -1.82 18.84 17.93
C ASN A 69 -3.34 18.60 17.93
N ILE A 70 -3.74 17.34 17.79
CA ILE A 70 -5.13 16.89 17.97
C ILE A 70 -5.56 16.81 19.43
N ALA A 71 -4.65 17.09 20.36
CA ALA A 71 -4.93 17.21 21.79
C ALA A 71 -4.57 18.60 22.29
N ALA A 72 -5.17 18.98 23.42
CA ALA A 72 -4.80 20.21 24.11
C ALA A 72 -3.34 20.13 24.59
N ILE A 73 -2.67 21.27 24.59
CA ILE A 73 -1.34 21.44 25.18
C ILE A 73 -1.48 22.15 26.51
N HIS A 74 -0.59 21.83 27.43
CA HIS A 74 -0.46 22.50 28.72
C HIS A 74 0.96 23.05 28.84
N TYR A 75 1.10 24.33 29.16
CA TYR A 75 2.41 24.98 29.31
C TYR A 75 2.51 25.66 30.68
N SER A 76 3.74 25.69 31.20
CA SER A 76 4.06 26.25 32.52
C SER A 76 4.22 27.77 32.48
N SER A 77 4.12 28.40 33.66
CA SER A 77 4.34 29.84 33.79
C SER A 77 5.80 30.17 33.48
N THR A 78 6.04 31.13 32.59
CA THR A 78 7.37 31.48 32.09
C THR A 78 7.50 33.00 32.00
N LYS A 79 8.74 33.50 32.10
CA LYS A 79 9.06 34.92 31.93
C LYS A 79 9.71 35.17 30.57
N MET A 80 9.15 36.10 29.80
CA MET A 80 9.76 36.64 28.58
C MET A 80 10.66 37.81 28.96
N THR A 81 11.88 37.83 28.43
CA THR A 81 12.87 38.87 28.70
C THR A 81 13.07 39.73 27.46
N ILE A 82 13.01 41.05 27.61
CA ILE A 82 13.26 42.02 26.55
C ILE A 82 14.65 42.61 26.78
N LEU A 83 15.48 42.58 25.77
CA LEU A 83 16.86 43.05 25.78
C LEU A 83 17.06 44.16 24.76
N TYR A 84 17.97 45.07 25.07
CA TYR A 84 18.50 46.10 24.18
C TYR A 84 20.01 46.09 24.28
N ASP A 85 20.67 45.87 23.13
CA ASP A 85 22.12 45.73 23.04
C ASP A 85 22.72 44.75 24.08
N GLY A 86 22.01 43.64 24.31
CA GLY A 86 22.42 42.61 25.28
C GLY A 86 22.10 42.89 26.75
N THR A 87 21.62 44.09 27.11
CA THR A 87 21.16 44.43 28.46
C THR A 87 19.66 44.18 28.61
N VAL A 88 19.24 43.60 29.74
CA VAL A 88 17.82 43.36 30.03
C VAL A 88 17.12 44.69 30.30
N LEU A 89 16.20 45.05 29.42
CA LEU A 89 15.46 46.31 29.48
C LEU A 89 14.09 46.11 30.13
N GLY A 90 13.52 44.91 30.05
CA GLY A 90 12.21 44.64 30.61
C GLY A 90 11.80 43.17 30.58
N SER A 91 10.61 42.89 31.08
CA SER A 91 10.06 41.53 31.04
C SER A 91 8.53 41.47 31.03
N ALA A 92 8.01 40.37 30.51
CA ALA A 92 6.58 40.06 30.49
C ALA A 92 6.33 38.66 31.08
N GLU A 93 5.25 38.51 31.83
CA GLU A 93 4.88 37.21 32.42
C GLU A 93 3.90 36.45 31.51
N VAL A 94 4.28 35.24 31.12
CA VAL A 94 3.42 34.26 30.45
C VAL A 94 2.84 33.35 31.53
N LYS A 95 1.57 33.52 31.85
CA LYS A 95 0.88 32.68 32.85
C LYS A 95 0.73 31.25 32.35
N ALA A 96 0.84 30.29 33.27
CA ALA A 96 0.52 28.89 32.97
C ALA A 96 -0.90 28.75 32.41
N GLY A 97 -1.06 27.91 31.39
CA GLY A 97 -2.31 27.81 30.66
C GLY A 97 -2.46 26.51 29.89
N SER A 98 -3.65 26.32 29.32
CA SER A 98 -3.92 25.26 28.37
C SER A 98 -4.49 25.85 27.10
N GLN A 99 -4.05 25.31 25.96
CA GLN A 99 -4.57 25.68 24.66
C GLN A 99 -5.27 24.48 24.00
N PRO A 100 -6.51 24.64 23.50
CA PRO A 100 -7.26 23.57 22.86
C PRO A 100 -6.54 22.96 21.65
N ALA A 101 -6.95 21.74 21.28
CA ALA A 101 -6.48 21.05 20.09
C ALA A 101 -6.71 21.89 18.81
N ARG A 102 -5.77 21.84 17.86
CA ARG A 102 -5.83 22.51 16.55
C ARG A 102 -6.34 23.94 16.61
N SER A 103 -5.84 24.70 17.58
CA SER A 103 -6.29 26.06 17.81
C SER A 103 -5.16 27.05 17.63
N CYS A 104 -5.53 28.28 17.34
CA CYS A 104 -4.66 29.43 17.39
C CYS A 104 -5.20 30.42 18.43
N GLN A 105 -4.31 30.92 19.28
CA GLN A 105 -4.67 31.88 20.32
C GLN A 105 -3.65 33.03 20.37
N LEU A 106 -4.16 34.25 20.59
CA LEU A 106 -3.34 35.41 20.87
C LEU A 106 -3.22 35.60 22.38
N LEU A 107 -2.00 35.49 22.90
CA LEU A 107 -1.65 35.84 24.27
C LEU A 107 -1.24 37.31 24.32
N ARG A 108 -1.97 38.10 25.10
CA ARG A 108 -1.64 39.49 25.37
C ARG A 108 -0.86 39.57 26.67
N LEU A 109 0.42 39.89 26.59
CA LEU A 109 1.35 39.91 27.70
C LEU A 109 1.70 41.35 28.04
N PRO A 110 1.27 41.87 29.20
CA PRO A 110 1.73 43.17 29.68
C PRO A 110 3.21 43.08 30.03
N ALA A 111 4.01 44.01 29.50
CA ALA A 111 5.43 44.14 29.76
C ALA A 111 5.75 45.53 30.29
N ARG A 112 6.78 45.61 31.12
CA ARG A 112 7.34 46.89 31.59
C ARG A 112 8.79 46.99 31.20
N LEU A 113 9.16 48.15 30.67
CA LEU A 113 10.50 48.54 30.31
C LEU A 113 11.04 49.51 31.38
N ASP A 114 12.23 49.22 31.89
CA ASP A 114 12.95 50.02 32.88
C ASP A 114 13.82 51.07 32.18
N GLY A 115 13.51 52.35 32.39
CA GLY A 115 14.23 53.45 31.78
C GLY A 115 15.66 53.64 32.31
N MET A 116 15.99 53.07 33.47
CA MET A 116 17.30 53.22 34.10
C MET A 116 18.36 52.39 33.37
N GLU A 117 17.98 51.22 32.86
CA GLU A 117 18.84 50.36 32.04
C GLU A 117 19.09 50.96 30.65
N LEU A 118 18.08 51.66 30.08
CA LEU A 118 18.23 52.45 28.86
C LEU A 118 19.24 53.61 29.01
N ALA A 119 19.27 54.25 30.18
CA ALA A 119 20.17 55.37 30.44
C ALA A 119 21.65 54.97 30.42
N GLN A 120 21.97 53.71 30.72
CA GLN A 120 23.34 53.17 30.63
C GLN A 120 23.85 53.15 29.18
N HIS A 121 22.92 53.04 28.22
CA HIS A 121 23.19 53.02 26.78
C HIS A 121 22.80 54.34 26.08
N ALA A 122 22.73 55.45 26.81
CA ALA A 122 22.19 56.72 26.32
C ALA A 122 22.80 57.18 24.97
N ARG A 123 24.12 57.02 24.76
CA ARG A 123 24.77 57.41 23.49
C ARG A 123 24.25 56.62 22.30
N GLN A 124 24.06 55.32 22.46
CA GLN A 124 23.54 54.42 21.42
C GLN A 124 22.05 54.66 21.21
N PHE A 125 21.30 54.81 22.31
CA PHE A 125 19.90 55.18 22.26
C PHE A 125 19.65 56.50 21.51
N PHE A 126 20.42 57.56 21.77
CA PHE A 126 20.31 58.80 21.00
C PHE A 126 20.70 58.63 19.52
N SER A 127 21.63 57.72 19.21
CA SER A 127 21.95 57.39 17.81
C SER A 127 20.79 56.66 17.12
N ASP A 128 20.16 55.73 17.81
CA ASP A 128 19.00 54.95 17.33
C ASP A 128 17.77 55.84 17.17
N VAL A 129 17.56 56.79 18.09
CA VAL A 129 16.53 57.85 17.99
C VAL A 129 16.77 58.75 16.77
N ALA A 130 18.01 59.17 16.52
CA ALA A 130 18.34 59.98 15.35
C ALA A 130 18.13 59.21 14.03
N LYS A 131 18.35 57.89 14.04
CA LYS A 131 18.09 57.00 12.90
C LYS A 131 16.63 56.58 12.79
N ARG A 132 15.80 56.88 13.82
CA ARG A 132 14.44 56.37 14.00
C ARG A 132 14.35 54.84 14.00
N GLU A 133 15.42 54.14 14.34
CA GLU A 133 15.47 52.67 14.33
C GLU A 133 16.15 52.18 15.61
N MET A 134 15.41 51.47 16.45
CA MET A 134 15.90 50.87 17.69
C MET A 134 15.63 49.36 17.67
N LYS A 135 16.67 48.55 17.89
CA LYS A 135 16.57 47.08 17.84
C LYS A 135 16.42 46.49 19.24
N LEU A 136 15.32 45.78 19.46
CA LEU A 136 15.01 45.03 20.66
C LEU A 136 15.11 43.53 20.38
N GLU A 137 15.66 42.78 21.32
CA GLU A 137 15.68 41.32 21.29
C GLU A 137 14.74 40.80 22.38
N ALA A 138 13.88 39.85 22.09
CA ALA A 138 12.99 39.25 23.06
C ALA A 138 13.18 37.75 23.10
N LYS A 139 13.51 37.23 24.30
CA LYS A 139 13.83 35.83 24.54
C LYS A 139 12.81 35.19 25.47
N LEU A 140 12.36 33.99 25.11
CA LEU A 140 11.38 33.23 25.90
C LEU A 140 11.62 31.72 25.74
N THR A 141 11.53 30.97 26.83
CA THR A 141 11.67 29.50 26.81
C THR A 141 10.45 28.84 27.44
N ILE A 142 9.55 28.31 26.61
CA ILE A 142 8.28 27.74 27.07
C ILE A 142 8.42 26.23 27.21
N GLU A 143 8.03 25.72 28.35
CA GLU A 143 7.97 24.28 28.62
C GLU A 143 6.53 23.81 28.77
N GLY A 144 6.23 22.63 28.24
CA GLY A 144 4.90 22.06 28.33
C GLY A 144 4.81 20.61 27.91
N ALA A 145 3.59 20.09 27.90
CA ALA A 145 3.31 18.73 27.50
C ALA A 145 2.04 18.63 26.64
N ALA A 146 2.07 17.72 25.67
CA ALA A 146 0.96 17.29 24.85
C ALA A 146 0.75 15.79 25.07
N LYS A 147 -0.47 15.39 25.44
CA LYS A 147 -0.83 13.97 25.65
C LYS A 147 -1.81 13.51 24.59
N VAL A 148 -1.40 12.58 23.74
CA VAL A 148 -2.26 11.96 22.72
C VAL A 148 -2.27 10.45 22.96
N LEU A 149 -3.38 9.93 23.48
CA LEU A 149 -3.54 8.51 23.83
C LEU A 149 -2.40 7.99 24.74
N TRP A 150 -1.50 7.15 24.21
CA TRP A 150 -0.35 6.57 24.90
C TRP A 150 0.98 7.32 24.63
N TRP A 151 0.95 8.42 23.89
CA TRP A 151 2.11 9.28 23.65
C TRP A 151 2.07 10.49 24.59
N ASP A 152 3.04 10.52 25.51
CA ASP A 152 3.36 11.69 26.31
C ASP A 152 4.53 12.42 25.64
N HIS A 153 4.29 13.64 25.17
CA HIS A 153 5.28 14.46 24.48
C HIS A 153 5.52 15.75 25.26
N SER A 154 6.68 15.84 25.89
CA SER A 154 7.15 17.07 26.53
C SER A 154 7.92 17.91 25.52
N PHE A 155 7.60 19.20 25.46
CA PHE A 155 8.25 20.15 24.57
C PHE A 155 8.92 21.27 25.37
N ARG A 156 10.02 21.78 24.82
CA ARG A 156 10.71 22.99 25.28
C ARG A 156 11.02 23.85 24.06
N VAL A 157 10.31 24.94 23.91
CA VAL A 157 10.40 25.82 22.73
C VAL A 157 11.12 27.10 23.11
N HIS A 158 12.20 27.42 22.38
CA HIS A 158 12.92 28.69 22.53
C HIS A 158 12.42 29.65 21.44
N VAL A 159 11.98 30.82 21.87
CA VAL A 159 11.49 31.89 21.01
C VAL A 159 12.46 33.05 21.12
N ASP A 160 13.18 33.32 20.04
CA ASP A 160 14.03 34.49 19.89
C ASP A 160 13.42 35.41 18.82
N SER A 161 13.04 36.62 19.23
CA SER A 161 12.41 37.60 18.35
C SER A 161 13.24 38.88 18.33
N PHE A 162 13.56 39.37 17.14
CA PHE A 162 14.25 40.64 16.92
C PHE A 162 13.23 41.63 16.36
N VAL A 163 12.98 42.69 17.12
CA VAL A 163 11.99 43.72 16.77
C VAL A 163 12.69 45.05 16.60
N THR A 164 12.52 45.67 15.44
CA THR A 164 12.98 47.03 15.16
C THR A 164 11.80 47.97 15.36
N VAL A 165 11.93 48.93 16.28
CA VAL A 165 10.91 49.90 16.63
C VAL A 165 11.38 51.33 16.32
N ASP A 166 10.45 52.21 15.99
CA ASP A 166 10.68 53.66 15.97
C ASP A 166 10.67 54.13 17.43
N PRO A 167 11.79 54.57 18.02
CA PRO A 167 11.81 54.99 19.42
C PRO A 167 11.08 56.33 19.67
N VAL A 168 10.71 57.08 18.60
CA VAL A 168 10.00 58.36 18.68
C VAL A 168 8.50 58.18 18.55
N PHE A 169 8.06 57.38 17.58
CA PHE A 169 6.63 57.11 17.33
C PHE A 169 6.13 55.82 17.98
N LEU A 170 7.06 54.99 18.48
CA LEU A 170 6.81 53.70 19.13
C LEU A 170 6.05 52.70 18.24
N ASP A 171 6.22 52.86 16.93
CA ASP A 171 5.72 51.96 15.89
C ASP A 171 6.73 50.86 15.58
N VAL A 172 6.25 49.64 15.29
CA VAL A 172 7.11 48.54 14.83
C VAL A 172 7.47 48.76 13.35
N ILE A 173 8.77 48.92 13.06
CA ILE A 173 9.31 49.16 11.71
C ILE A 173 9.62 47.85 10.99
N GLY A 174 10.06 46.82 11.72
CA GLY A 174 10.40 45.52 11.15
C GLY A 174 10.58 44.47 12.23
N GLN A 175 10.32 43.20 11.90
CA GLN A 175 10.41 42.09 12.85
C GLN A 175 10.98 40.84 12.18
N GLU A 176 12.01 40.25 12.81
CA GLU A 176 12.63 38.98 12.42
C GLU A 176 12.46 37.97 13.57
N ASN A 177 11.93 36.78 13.28
CA ASN A 177 11.70 35.74 14.29
C ASN A 177 12.63 34.55 13.98
N ASN A 178 13.55 34.24 14.90
CA ASN A 178 14.45 33.09 14.79
C ASN A 178 14.03 32.02 15.81
N LEU A 179 13.74 30.82 15.32
CA LEU A 179 13.38 29.69 16.18
C LEU A 179 14.62 28.82 16.42
N GLY A 180 15.10 28.79 17.67
CA GLY A 180 16.06 27.78 18.11
C GLY A 180 15.36 26.46 18.40
N SER A 181 15.14 25.62 17.37
CA SER A 181 14.63 24.25 17.57
C SER A 181 15.68 23.20 17.18
N ASN A 182 16.20 22.49 18.18
CA ASN A 182 16.66 21.12 18.03
C ASN A 182 15.47 20.20 18.33
N GLY A 183 14.69 19.85 17.31
CA GLY A 183 13.51 19.00 17.48
C GLY A 183 12.57 19.09 16.29
N TYR A 184 12.53 18.00 15.51
CA TYR A 184 11.74 17.85 14.29
C TYR A 184 10.24 18.16 14.50
N GLY A 185 9.79 19.26 13.89
CA GLY A 185 8.40 19.72 13.96
C GLY A 185 8.09 20.74 12.86
N LEU A 186 7.56 20.23 11.75
CA LEU A 186 7.04 20.95 10.58
C LEU A 186 6.17 22.18 10.92
N GLU A 187 6.73 23.39 10.77
CA GLU A 187 6.08 24.62 10.29
C GLU A 187 7.11 25.71 9.89
N PHE A 188 6.97 26.22 8.65
CA PHE A 188 7.57 27.38 7.95
C PHE A 188 9.06 27.77 8.10
N GLY A 189 9.73 27.56 9.22
CA GLY A 189 11.20 27.56 9.32
C GLY A 189 11.81 26.28 8.72
N ASP A 190 11.04 25.19 8.74
CA ASP A 190 11.41 23.95 8.04
C ASP A 190 11.45 24.14 6.51
N LEU A 191 10.85 25.19 5.94
CA LEU A 191 10.99 25.44 4.51
C LEU A 191 12.36 26.06 4.18
N SER A 192 12.95 26.89 5.04
CA SER A 192 14.30 27.43 4.83
C SER A 192 15.39 26.43 5.26
N GLN A 193 15.11 25.60 6.26
CA GLN A 193 15.99 24.51 6.69
C GLN A 193 15.91 23.28 5.76
N ASP A 194 14.75 22.97 5.18
CA ASP A 194 14.65 22.08 4.01
C ASP A 194 15.24 22.76 2.78
N LEU A 195 15.02 24.04 2.48
CA LEU A 195 15.68 24.67 1.32
C LEU A 195 17.21 24.61 1.43
N SER A 196 17.78 24.73 2.64
CA SER A 196 19.22 24.59 2.87
C SER A 196 19.69 23.12 2.83
N ASN A 197 18.95 22.15 3.37
CA ASN A 197 19.26 20.72 3.21
C ASN A 197 19.07 20.23 1.76
N TYR A 198 18.05 20.72 1.05
CA TYR A 198 17.84 20.52 -0.37
C TYR A 198 18.93 21.23 -1.18
N ASP A 199 19.47 22.36 -0.73
CA ASP A 199 20.66 22.98 -1.34
C ASP A 199 21.83 22.00 -1.33
N TYR A 200 22.22 21.49 -0.16
CA TYR A 200 23.35 20.54 -0.09
C TYR A 200 23.15 19.27 -0.93
N LEU A 201 21.91 18.80 -1.09
CA LEU A 201 21.61 17.61 -1.88
C LEU A 201 21.55 17.90 -3.39
N THR A 202 20.98 19.03 -3.80
CA THR A 202 20.78 19.35 -5.22
C THR A 202 22.01 20.02 -5.86
N GLN A 203 22.78 20.79 -5.09
CA GLN A 203 23.95 21.52 -5.59
C GLN A 203 24.99 20.64 -6.32
N PRO A 204 25.33 19.42 -5.86
CA PRO A 204 26.25 18.55 -6.59
C PRO A 204 25.73 18.14 -7.98
N VAL A 205 24.41 17.91 -8.11
CA VAL A 205 23.80 17.57 -9.39
C VAL A 205 23.76 18.80 -10.30
N ILE A 206 23.40 19.96 -9.77
CA ILE A 206 23.39 21.23 -10.51
C ILE A 206 24.80 21.54 -11.04
N SER A 207 25.81 21.51 -10.16
CA SER A 207 27.23 21.75 -10.52
C SER A 207 27.73 20.75 -11.58
N LEU A 208 27.30 19.50 -11.51
CA LEU A 208 27.64 18.47 -12.52
C LEU A 208 27.01 18.81 -13.88
N LEU A 209 25.74 19.24 -13.89
CA LEU A 209 25.04 19.63 -15.12
C LEU A 209 25.63 20.91 -15.71
N ASP A 210 25.97 21.90 -14.89
CA ASP A 210 26.67 23.13 -15.28
C ASP A 210 28.02 22.80 -15.92
N SER A 211 28.85 22.00 -15.25
CA SER A 211 30.15 21.59 -15.79
C SER A 211 29.99 20.86 -17.13
N TYR A 212 28.97 20.02 -17.27
CA TYR A 212 28.70 19.31 -18.53
C TYR A 212 28.23 20.26 -19.64
N HIS A 213 27.38 21.24 -19.32
CA HIS A 213 26.97 22.29 -20.24
C HIS A 213 28.17 23.14 -20.69
N ASP A 214 28.97 23.63 -19.75
CA ASP A 214 30.12 24.51 -20.01
C ASP A 214 31.20 23.83 -20.86
N ILE A 215 31.48 22.54 -20.59
CA ILE A 215 32.50 21.79 -21.34
C ILE A 215 32.01 21.49 -22.77
N THR A 216 30.72 21.21 -22.97
CA THR A 216 30.21 20.74 -24.27
C THR A 216 29.58 21.83 -25.13
N GLY A 217 29.12 22.93 -24.53
CA GLY A 217 28.33 23.97 -25.20
C GLY A 217 26.97 23.49 -25.71
N LEU A 218 26.49 22.32 -25.29
CA LEU A 218 25.22 21.75 -25.75
C LEU A 218 24.02 22.50 -25.14
N PRO A 219 22.90 22.66 -25.87
CA PRO A 219 21.71 23.30 -25.29
C PRO A 219 21.16 22.48 -24.11
N TRP A 220 20.56 23.17 -23.15
CA TRP A 220 20.13 22.59 -21.87
C TRP A 220 19.25 21.35 -22.00
N TRP A 221 18.34 21.30 -22.97
CA TRP A 221 17.51 20.12 -23.19
C TRP A 221 18.33 18.86 -23.54
N VAL A 222 19.44 19.00 -24.28
CA VAL A 222 20.35 17.90 -24.61
C VAL A 222 21.16 17.50 -23.39
N VAL A 223 21.65 18.48 -22.61
CA VAL A 223 22.40 18.24 -21.37
C VAL A 223 21.55 17.45 -20.38
N ILE A 224 20.29 17.84 -20.17
CA ILE A 224 19.33 17.13 -19.31
C ILE A 224 19.09 15.70 -19.83
N ALA A 225 18.81 15.54 -21.12
CA ALA A 225 18.49 14.23 -21.67
C ALA A 225 19.70 13.27 -21.62
N THR A 226 20.87 13.72 -22.09
CA THR A 226 22.08 12.89 -22.18
C THR A 226 22.69 12.59 -20.82
N SER A 227 22.67 13.52 -19.86
CA SER A 227 23.10 13.26 -18.49
C SER A 227 22.23 12.19 -17.81
N THR A 228 20.91 12.23 -18.05
CA THR A 228 19.97 11.22 -17.56
C THR A 228 20.31 9.84 -18.12
N VAL A 229 20.56 9.76 -19.44
CA VAL A 229 20.95 8.50 -20.11
C VAL A 229 22.28 7.98 -19.57
N ALA A 230 23.28 8.85 -19.39
CA ALA A 230 24.58 8.49 -18.84
C ALA A 230 24.48 7.96 -17.41
N PHE A 231 23.76 8.68 -16.54
CA PHE A 231 23.52 8.27 -15.16
C PHE A 231 22.79 6.93 -15.07
N ARG A 232 21.72 6.75 -15.86
CA ARG A 232 20.98 5.50 -15.90
C ARG A 232 21.82 4.33 -16.44
N THR A 233 22.68 4.59 -17.41
CA THR A 233 23.64 3.60 -17.94
C THR A 233 24.63 3.18 -16.85
N ALA A 234 25.12 4.13 -16.05
CA ALA A 234 26.01 3.84 -14.91
C ALA A 234 25.34 2.97 -13.83
N LEU A 235 24.01 3.03 -13.67
CA LEU A 235 23.25 2.19 -12.74
C LEU A 235 22.91 0.78 -13.29
N LEU A 236 23.15 0.50 -14.58
CA LEU A 236 22.83 -0.80 -15.19
C LEU A 236 23.51 -1.99 -14.50
N PRO A 237 24.80 -1.95 -14.09
CA PRO A 237 25.42 -3.07 -13.40
C PRO A 237 24.71 -3.44 -12.09
N ILE A 238 24.23 -2.44 -11.34
CA ILE A 238 23.48 -2.65 -10.09
C ILE A 238 22.15 -3.33 -10.38
N LEU A 239 21.45 -2.91 -11.44
CA LEU A 239 20.23 -3.57 -11.89
C LEU A 239 20.47 -5.03 -12.29
N ILE A 240 21.53 -5.30 -13.06
CA ILE A 240 21.87 -6.66 -13.48
C ILE A 240 22.16 -7.53 -12.27
N LEU A 241 22.92 -7.00 -11.28
CA LEU A 241 23.17 -7.69 -10.02
C LEU A 241 21.88 -7.98 -9.26
N GLN A 242 20.99 -7.00 -9.14
CA GLN A 242 19.69 -7.15 -8.50
C GLN A 242 18.86 -8.26 -9.17
N ARG A 243 18.73 -8.25 -10.50
CA ARG A 243 18.01 -9.30 -11.25
C ARG A 243 18.61 -10.69 -11.05
N LYS A 244 19.95 -10.81 -11.01
CA LYS A 244 20.64 -12.08 -10.69
C LYS A 244 20.30 -12.60 -9.29
N GLN A 245 20.24 -11.71 -8.30
CA GLN A 245 19.88 -12.09 -6.92
C GLN A 245 18.40 -12.48 -6.82
N THR A 246 17.50 -11.74 -7.47
CA THR A 246 16.07 -12.09 -7.51
C THR A 246 15.82 -13.43 -8.20
N LYS A 247 16.57 -13.75 -9.26
CA LYS A 247 16.55 -15.08 -9.89
C LYS A 247 17.03 -16.19 -8.94
N ARG A 248 18.10 -15.96 -8.16
CA ARG A 248 18.52 -16.94 -7.14
C ARG A 248 17.44 -17.13 -6.08
N ILE A 249 16.84 -16.04 -5.61
CA ILE A 249 15.73 -16.09 -4.64
C ILE A 249 14.57 -16.92 -5.19
N SER A 250 14.16 -16.74 -6.45
CA SER A 250 13.06 -17.51 -7.04
C SER A 250 13.37 -19.01 -7.15
N GLN A 251 14.64 -19.41 -7.32
CA GLN A 251 15.06 -20.81 -7.32
C GLN A 251 14.99 -21.46 -5.94
N PHE A 252 15.27 -20.71 -4.87
CA PHE A 252 15.20 -21.21 -3.50
C PHE A 252 13.81 -21.11 -2.88
N LEU A 253 12.95 -20.21 -3.37
CA LEU A 253 11.63 -19.95 -2.79
C LEU A 253 10.76 -21.22 -2.60
N PRO A 254 10.73 -22.20 -3.53
CA PRO A 254 9.95 -23.43 -3.34
C PRO A 254 10.48 -24.35 -2.23
N LYS A 255 11.73 -24.18 -1.80
CA LYS A 255 12.37 -24.97 -0.72
C LYS A 255 12.20 -24.33 0.66
N LEU A 256 11.66 -23.11 0.71
CA LEU A 256 11.48 -22.37 1.96
C LEU A 256 10.10 -22.68 2.56
N PRO A 257 9.98 -22.58 3.89
CA PRO A 257 8.71 -22.78 4.56
C PRO A 257 7.77 -21.62 4.19
N PRO A 258 6.45 -21.78 4.33
CA PRO A 258 5.52 -20.70 4.04
C PRO A 258 5.82 -19.50 4.95
N PHE A 259 5.73 -18.29 4.37
CA PHE A 259 5.98 -17.05 5.10
C PHE A 259 4.99 -16.86 6.26
N TRP A 260 3.75 -17.30 6.06
CA TRP A 260 2.68 -17.24 7.04
C TRP A 260 2.50 -18.60 7.75
N PRO A 261 2.12 -18.60 9.04
CA PRO A 261 1.85 -19.84 9.74
C PRO A 261 0.70 -20.58 9.05
N PRO A 262 0.80 -21.91 8.87
CA PRO A 262 -0.31 -22.71 8.37
C PRO A 262 -1.53 -22.51 9.28
N GLN A 263 -2.72 -22.40 8.68
CA GLN A 263 -3.96 -22.33 9.44
C GLN A 263 -4.08 -23.55 10.36
N GLY A 264 -4.46 -23.34 11.62
CA GLY A 264 -4.56 -24.41 12.62
C GLY A 264 -3.23 -24.86 13.24
N SER A 265 -2.09 -24.28 12.88
CA SER A 265 -0.78 -24.70 13.45
C SER A 265 -0.52 -24.24 14.89
N GLY A 266 -1.33 -23.32 15.43
CA GLY A 266 -1.13 -22.73 16.76
C GLY A 266 0.16 -21.92 16.93
N ARG A 267 1.00 -21.80 15.89
CA ARG A 267 2.27 -21.08 15.93
C ARG A 267 2.06 -19.57 15.82
N SER A 268 2.78 -18.82 16.64
CA SER A 268 2.81 -17.36 16.52
C SER A 268 3.44 -16.93 15.19
N VAL A 269 2.97 -15.81 14.64
CA VAL A 269 3.55 -15.21 13.41
C VAL A 269 5.05 -14.93 13.58
N ILE A 270 5.46 -14.57 14.78
CA ILE A 270 6.86 -14.26 15.12
C ILE A 270 7.73 -15.51 15.02
N ASP A 271 7.25 -16.64 15.54
CA ASP A 271 8.02 -17.89 15.53
C ASP A 271 8.10 -18.50 14.13
N GLN A 272 7.02 -18.38 13.33
CA GLN A 272 7.07 -18.73 11.92
C GLN A 272 8.09 -17.89 11.15
N LEU A 273 8.15 -16.57 11.42
CA LEU A 273 9.12 -15.69 10.77
C LEU A 273 10.56 -15.98 11.21
N LYS A 274 10.78 -16.34 12.48
CA LYS A 274 12.09 -16.80 12.97
C LYS A 274 12.54 -18.08 12.26
N LEU A 275 11.64 -19.07 12.14
CA LEU A 275 11.89 -20.31 11.41
C LEU A 275 12.24 -20.03 9.95
N PHE A 276 11.43 -19.22 9.26
CA PHE A 276 11.66 -18.81 7.89
C PHE A 276 13.03 -18.14 7.69
N ARG A 277 13.40 -17.20 8.58
CA ARG A 277 14.71 -16.54 8.53
C ARG A 277 15.86 -17.51 8.75
N LYS A 278 15.70 -18.48 9.65
CA LYS A 278 16.69 -19.52 9.95
C LYS A 278 16.89 -20.43 8.73
N GLU A 279 15.84 -21.05 8.22
CA GLU A 279 15.93 -21.96 7.06
C GLU A 279 16.45 -21.24 5.81
N ARG A 280 16.07 -19.97 5.61
CA ARG A 280 16.64 -19.13 4.54
C ARG A 280 18.15 -19.01 4.66
N LYS A 281 18.67 -18.77 5.88
CA LYS A 281 20.10 -18.63 6.15
C LYS A 281 20.82 -19.98 5.97
N ASP A 282 20.23 -21.07 6.44
CA ASP A 282 20.79 -22.41 6.36
C ASP A 282 20.92 -22.90 4.90
N ILE A 283 19.96 -22.56 4.05
CA ILE A 283 19.97 -22.86 2.60
C ILE A 283 20.88 -21.89 1.81
N GLY A 284 21.37 -20.82 2.44
CA GLY A 284 22.19 -19.79 1.78
C GLY A 284 21.42 -18.91 0.79
N CYS A 285 20.09 -18.81 0.95
CA CYS A 285 19.25 -17.98 0.07
C CYS A 285 19.52 -16.48 0.30
N PRO A 286 19.73 -15.67 -0.77
CA PRO A 286 19.96 -14.24 -0.64
C PRO A 286 18.82 -13.50 0.08
N SER A 287 19.13 -12.32 0.62
CA SER A 287 18.11 -11.55 1.33
C SER A 287 17.00 -11.06 0.40
N PHE A 288 15.74 -11.17 0.85
CA PHE A 288 14.59 -10.61 0.13
C PHE A 288 14.65 -9.08 -0.03
N LEU A 289 15.53 -8.40 0.71
CA LEU A 289 15.83 -6.97 0.50
C LEU A 289 16.37 -6.68 -0.91
N TRP A 290 16.93 -7.67 -1.60
CA TRP A 290 17.32 -7.53 -3.02
C TRP A 290 16.13 -7.32 -3.96
N VAL A 291 14.91 -7.72 -3.56
CA VAL A 291 13.72 -7.51 -4.40
C VAL A 291 13.42 -6.01 -4.59
N PRO A 292 13.30 -5.18 -3.53
CA PRO A 292 13.11 -3.74 -3.68
C PRO A 292 14.41 -2.93 -3.89
N ALA A 293 15.60 -3.49 -3.69
CA ALA A 293 16.87 -2.73 -3.62
C ALA A 293 17.08 -1.74 -4.78
N TYR A 294 16.97 -2.19 -6.03
CA TYR A 294 17.17 -1.31 -7.18
C TYR A 294 16.08 -0.24 -7.27
N PHE A 295 14.83 -0.58 -6.97
CA PHE A 295 13.73 0.38 -6.95
C PHE A 295 13.94 1.48 -5.90
N SER A 296 14.43 1.11 -4.70
CA SER A 296 14.77 2.06 -3.64
C SER A 296 15.90 3.00 -4.05
N ILE A 297 16.97 2.49 -4.66
CA ILE A 297 18.06 3.34 -5.18
C ILE A 297 17.53 4.25 -6.29
N GLN A 298 16.77 3.69 -7.23
CA GLN A 298 16.25 4.39 -8.39
C GLN A 298 15.30 5.53 -7.98
N ILE A 299 14.39 5.32 -7.03
CA ILE A 299 13.45 6.36 -6.61
C ILE A 299 14.15 7.51 -5.89
N SER A 300 15.15 7.22 -5.04
CA SER A 300 15.96 8.25 -4.38
C SER A 300 16.74 9.08 -5.40
N CYS A 301 17.42 8.44 -6.35
CA CYS A 301 18.15 9.16 -7.40
C CYS A 301 17.20 9.92 -8.34
N PHE A 302 16.03 9.36 -8.65
CA PHE A 302 15.03 10.03 -9.47
C PHE A 302 14.55 11.32 -8.80
N LEU A 303 14.19 11.25 -7.52
CA LEU A 303 13.76 12.41 -6.73
C LEU A 303 14.85 13.46 -6.65
N LEU A 304 16.10 13.06 -6.41
CA LEU A 304 17.24 13.98 -6.37
C LEU A 304 17.41 14.75 -7.69
N TRP A 305 17.36 14.05 -8.82
CA TRP A 305 17.58 14.67 -10.13
C TRP A 305 16.40 15.57 -10.54
N ILE A 306 15.16 15.13 -10.33
CA ILE A 306 13.98 15.93 -10.69
C ILE A 306 13.87 17.17 -9.81
N THR A 307 14.20 17.10 -8.52
CA THR A 307 14.19 18.28 -7.65
C THR A 307 15.30 19.25 -7.99
N SER A 308 16.48 18.76 -8.39
CA SER A 308 17.59 19.60 -8.86
C SER A 308 17.21 20.38 -10.13
N ILE A 309 16.66 19.70 -11.14
CA ILE A 309 16.24 20.36 -12.40
C ILE A 309 15.04 21.27 -12.16
N ARG A 310 14.09 20.87 -11.30
CA ARG A 310 12.98 21.73 -10.89
C ARG A 310 13.48 23.01 -10.25
N ARG A 311 14.48 22.91 -9.38
CA ARG A 311 15.12 24.05 -8.74
C ARG A 311 15.78 24.96 -9.78
N MET A 312 16.61 24.43 -10.67
CA MET A 312 17.19 25.21 -11.78
C MET A 312 16.11 25.93 -12.61
N SER A 313 14.96 25.28 -12.82
CA SER A 313 13.83 25.87 -13.55
C SER A 313 13.16 27.01 -12.78
N LEU A 314 12.96 26.86 -11.45
CA LEU A 314 12.29 27.85 -10.60
C LEU A 314 13.21 29.03 -10.24
N ASP A 315 14.51 28.78 -10.12
CA ASP A 315 15.52 29.79 -9.81
C ASP A 315 15.97 30.57 -11.07
N HIS A 316 15.31 30.33 -12.22
CA HIS A 316 15.63 30.94 -13.51
C HIS A 316 17.11 30.81 -13.90
N HIS A 317 17.63 29.58 -13.79
CA HIS A 317 19.03 29.29 -14.07
C HIS A 317 19.47 29.81 -15.46
N PRO A 318 20.68 30.35 -15.60
CA PRO A 318 21.12 30.97 -16.86
C PRO A 318 20.91 30.06 -18.08
N GLY A 319 20.19 30.57 -19.08
CA GLY A 319 19.89 29.88 -20.33
C GLY A 319 18.73 28.88 -20.27
N PHE A 320 18.06 28.66 -19.12
CA PHE A 320 16.87 27.79 -19.07
C PHE A 320 15.64 28.41 -19.75
N ASP A 321 15.57 29.73 -19.81
CA ASP A 321 14.50 30.50 -20.46
C ASP A 321 14.42 30.27 -21.99
N SER A 322 15.54 29.88 -22.59
CA SER A 322 15.70 29.69 -24.05
C SER A 322 16.39 28.37 -24.42
N GLY A 323 16.75 27.55 -23.43
CA GLY A 323 17.55 26.33 -23.60
C GLY A 323 16.76 25.07 -23.96
N GLY A 324 15.46 25.22 -24.22
CA GLY A 324 14.56 24.15 -24.63
C GLY A 324 14.58 23.86 -26.14
N ALA A 325 13.55 23.19 -26.64
CA ALA A 325 13.44 22.84 -28.06
C ALA A 325 11.98 22.68 -28.49
N LEU A 326 11.74 22.66 -29.82
CA LEU A 326 10.43 22.36 -30.41
C LEU A 326 9.30 23.21 -29.81
N TRP A 327 8.32 22.57 -29.16
CA TRP A 327 7.17 23.21 -28.51
C TRP A 327 7.45 23.65 -27.06
N PHE A 328 8.65 23.36 -26.54
CA PHE A 328 9.07 23.59 -25.16
C PHE A 328 10.34 24.45 -25.11
N GLN A 329 10.33 25.65 -25.68
CA GLN A 329 11.52 26.50 -25.78
C GLN A 329 12.01 27.01 -24.41
N ASN A 330 11.07 27.32 -23.52
CA ASN A 330 11.38 27.78 -22.17
C ASN A 330 11.23 26.63 -21.16
N LEU A 331 12.33 26.24 -20.52
CA LEU A 331 12.36 25.16 -19.53
C LEU A 331 11.81 25.59 -18.16
N THR A 332 11.73 26.89 -17.87
CA THR A 332 11.21 27.44 -16.60
C THR A 332 9.69 27.45 -16.55
N GLU A 333 9.02 27.46 -17.70
CA GLU A 333 7.58 27.52 -17.79
C GLU A 333 6.90 26.21 -17.43
N ILE A 334 5.68 26.29 -16.91
CA ILE A 334 4.76 25.15 -16.82
C ILE A 334 4.06 24.91 -18.17
N PRO A 335 3.56 23.70 -18.46
CA PRO A 335 2.84 23.42 -19.69
C PRO A 335 1.66 24.38 -19.91
N ASN A 336 1.71 25.14 -20.99
CA ASN A 336 0.71 26.15 -21.34
C ASN A 336 0.39 26.13 -22.85
N GLY A 337 -0.68 26.83 -23.25
CA GLY A 337 -1.06 26.97 -24.65
C GLY A 337 -1.50 25.67 -25.34
N LEU A 338 -1.54 25.70 -26.67
CA LEU A 338 -2.05 24.59 -27.52
C LEU A 338 -1.21 23.31 -27.39
N TYR A 339 0.11 23.45 -27.20
CA TYR A 339 1.05 22.33 -27.11
C TYR A 339 1.34 21.89 -25.67
N GLY A 340 0.83 22.60 -24.67
CA GLY A 340 1.03 22.28 -23.25
C GLY A 340 0.73 20.81 -22.89
N PRO A 341 -0.38 20.21 -23.35
CA PRO A 341 -0.70 18.83 -23.02
C PRO A 341 0.28 17.76 -23.53
N LEU A 342 1.21 18.08 -24.46
CA LEU A 342 2.10 17.09 -25.07
C LEU A 342 2.96 16.32 -24.05
N PHE A 343 3.63 17.03 -23.13
CA PHE A 343 4.42 16.37 -22.08
C PHE A 343 3.54 15.58 -21.10
N PRO A 344 2.45 16.13 -20.53
CA PRO A 344 1.51 15.36 -19.71
C PRO A 344 1.02 14.06 -20.36
N PHE A 345 0.60 14.11 -21.63
CA PHE A 345 0.21 12.90 -22.37
C PHE A 345 1.36 11.92 -22.54
N LEU A 346 2.55 12.42 -22.89
CA LEU A 346 3.74 11.60 -23.06
C LEU A 346 4.13 10.90 -21.74
N ILE A 347 4.18 11.62 -20.63
CA ILE A 347 4.49 11.06 -19.30
C ILE A 347 3.48 10.00 -18.90
N ALA A 348 2.19 10.27 -19.07
CA ALA A 348 1.13 9.31 -18.79
C ALA A 348 1.27 8.03 -19.64
N GLY A 349 1.47 8.18 -20.95
CA GLY A 349 1.65 7.07 -21.89
C GLY A 349 2.90 6.24 -21.59
N LEU A 350 4.03 6.90 -21.31
CA LEU A 350 5.28 6.22 -20.93
C LEU A 350 5.14 5.50 -19.59
N HIS A 351 4.53 6.12 -18.58
CA HIS A 351 4.29 5.50 -17.28
C HIS A 351 3.40 4.25 -17.40
N TYR A 352 2.29 4.37 -18.15
CA TYR A 352 1.39 3.25 -18.41
C TYR A 352 2.11 2.11 -19.13
N THR A 353 2.86 2.42 -20.18
CA THR A 353 3.64 1.44 -20.95
C THR A 353 4.68 0.74 -20.08
N ASN A 354 5.45 1.51 -19.29
CA ASN A 354 6.43 0.97 -18.35
C ASN A 354 5.78 0.04 -17.31
N THR A 355 4.58 0.39 -16.83
CA THR A 355 3.78 -0.47 -15.94
C THR A 355 3.35 -1.75 -16.65
N GLN A 356 2.87 -1.69 -17.89
CA GLN A 356 2.50 -2.91 -18.62
C GLN A 356 3.70 -3.83 -18.85
N ILE A 357 4.87 -3.31 -19.22
CA ILE A 357 6.07 -4.12 -19.44
C ILE A 357 6.54 -4.78 -18.14
N THR A 358 6.56 -4.04 -17.03
CA THR A 358 7.01 -4.55 -15.72
C THR A 358 6.17 -5.75 -15.27
N PHE A 359 4.85 -5.67 -15.43
CA PHE A 359 3.92 -6.72 -14.98
C PHE A 359 3.65 -7.81 -16.02
N THR A 360 3.95 -7.59 -17.30
CA THR A 360 3.90 -8.64 -18.33
C THR A 360 5.04 -9.65 -18.16
N ALA A 361 6.21 -9.21 -17.67
CA ALA A 361 7.39 -10.08 -17.47
C ALA A 361 7.42 -10.85 -16.14
N SER A 362 6.40 -10.70 -15.29
CA SER A 362 6.42 -11.22 -13.92
C SER A 362 5.88 -12.66 -13.85
N SER A 363 6.76 -13.64 -14.09
CA SER A 363 6.46 -15.07 -13.82
C SER A 363 6.54 -15.43 -12.33
N VAL A 364 6.08 -14.56 -11.42
CA VAL A 364 5.88 -14.92 -10.00
C VAL A 364 4.51 -15.58 -9.89
N HIS A 365 4.33 -16.68 -10.62
CA HIS A 365 3.17 -17.54 -10.54
C HIS A 365 3.53 -18.72 -9.65
N LYS A 366 3.02 -18.71 -8.40
CA LYS A 366 2.72 -19.88 -7.53
C LYS A 366 2.63 -19.57 -6.03
N VAL A 367 2.23 -18.36 -5.63
CA VAL A 367 1.74 -18.14 -4.26
C VAL A 367 0.50 -17.24 -4.33
N ASP A 368 -0.67 -17.81 -4.06
CA ASP A 368 -1.98 -17.19 -4.34
C ASP A 368 -2.11 -15.78 -3.72
N LYS A 369 -1.60 -15.57 -2.50
CA LYS A 369 -1.66 -14.26 -1.83
C LYS A 369 -0.75 -13.18 -2.44
N PHE A 370 0.42 -13.54 -2.98
CA PHE A 370 1.30 -12.56 -3.64
C PHE A 370 0.78 -12.15 -5.02
N THR A 371 0.03 -13.03 -5.67
CA THR A 371 -0.57 -12.78 -6.98
C THR A 371 -1.66 -11.70 -6.88
N GLU A 372 -2.53 -11.78 -5.88
CA GLU A 372 -3.56 -10.76 -5.65
C GLU A 372 -2.96 -9.40 -5.25
N LEU A 373 -1.92 -9.38 -4.42
CA LEU A 373 -1.20 -8.15 -4.08
C LEU A 373 -0.57 -7.51 -5.33
N ALA A 374 0.04 -8.31 -6.23
CA ALA A 374 0.63 -7.81 -7.46
C ALA A 374 -0.43 -7.24 -8.42
N LYS A 375 -1.61 -7.88 -8.53
CA LYS A 375 -2.74 -7.35 -9.32
C LYS A 375 -3.25 -6.02 -8.75
N ALA A 376 -3.48 -5.95 -7.44
CA ALA A 376 -3.91 -4.73 -6.78
C ALA A 376 -2.90 -3.59 -6.97
N TYR A 377 -1.61 -3.89 -6.85
CA TYR A 377 -0.54 -2.93 -7.08
C TYR A 377 -0.46 -2.47 -8.55
N LYS A 378 -0.62 -3.37 -9.53
CA LYS A 378 -0.73 -3.01 -10.95
C LYS A 378 -1.91 -2.06 -11.20
N THR A 379 -3.07 -2.35 -10.62
CA THR A 379 -4.26 -1.50 -10.73
C THR A 379 -4.01 -0.12 -10.13
N PHE A 380 -3.38 -0.06 -8.94
CA PHE A 380 -2.98 1.20 -8.34
C PHE A 380 -2.05 2.02 -9.24
N LEU A 381 -1.02 1.42 -9.83
CA LEU A 381 -0.11 2.10 -10.76
C LEU A 381 -0.82 2.57 -12.04
N ASN A 382 -1.78 1.79 -12.55
CA ASN A 382 -2.60 2.24 -13.68
C ASN A 382 -3.44 3.48 -13.29
N LEU A 383 -4.06 3.50 -12.12
CA LEU A 383 -4.80 4.68 -11.62
C LEU A 383 -3.88 5.88 -11.37
N LEU A 384 -2.67 5.63 -10.85
CA LEU A 384 -1.64 6.64 -10.65
C LEU A 384 -1.27 7.35 -11.96
N THR A 385 -1.39 6.69 -13.11
CA THR A 385 -1.16 7.31 -14.42
C THR A 385 -2.04 8.54 -14.64
N CYS A 386 -3.31 8.49 -14.23
CA CYS A 386 -4.20 9.65 -14.32
C CYS A 386 -3.74 10.78 -13.40
N ALA A 387 -3.31 10.46 -12.18
CA ALA A 387 -2.79 11.47 -11.26
C ALA A 387 -1.50 12.11 -11.79
N LEU A 388 -0.60 11.33 -12.41
CA LEU A 388 0.63 11.83 -13.01
C LEU A 388 0.37 12.74 -14.22
N TYR A 389 -0.67 12.46 -15.01
CA TYR A 389 -1.11 13.34 -16.08
C TYR A 389 -1.43 14.74 -15.54
N PHE A 390 -2.25 14.85 -14.48
CA PHE A 390 -2.60 16.14 -13.88
C PHE A 390 -1.41 16.80 -13.16
N LEU A 391 -0.60 16.01 -12.43
CA LEU A 391 0.58 16.53 -11.75
C LEU A 391 1.60 17.13 -12.73
N SER A 392 1.66 16.60 -13.96
CA SER A 392 2.57 17.11 -14.99
C SER A 392 2.27 18.55 -15.40
N PHE A 393 1.02 19.02 -15.28
CA PHE A 393 0.69 20.44 -15.55
C PHE A 393 1.24 21.40 -14.49
N GLN A 394 1.58 20.90 -13.30
CA GLN A 394 2.10 21.71 -12.20
C GLN A 394 3.63 21.75 -12.13
N MET A 395 4.31 21.15 -13.11
CA MET A 395 5.77 21.00 -13.13
C MET A 395 6.39 21.81 -14.27
N PRO A 396 7.55 22.45 -14.06
CA PRO A 396 8.27 23.13 -15.14
C PRO A 396 8.68 22.17 -16.27
N GLN A 397 8.75 22.69 -17.49
CA GLN A 397 9.05 21.90 -18.70
C GLN A 397 10.43 21.23 -18.64
N GLY A 398 11.43 21.82 -17.99
CA GLY A 398 12.72 21.17 -17.72
C GLY A 398 12.59 19.89 -16.89
N SER A 399 11.72 19.89 -15.86
CA SER A 399 11.44 18.71 -15.03
C SER A 399 10.72 17.62 -15.82
N LEU A 400 9.79 18.02 -16.69
CA LEU A 400 9.03 17.10 -17.54
C LEU A 400 9.91 16.44 -18.60
N LEU A 401 10.85 17.19 -19.19
CA LEU A 401 11.83 16.66 -20.13
C LEU A 401 12.70 15.57 -19.48
N TYR A 402 13.23 15.85 -18.28
CA TYR A 402 13.97 14.87 -17.49
C TYR A 402 13.11 13.62 -17.25
N TRP A 403 11.88 13.82 -16.76
CA TRP A 403 10.99 12.71 -16.42
C TRP A 403 10.65 11.85 -17.64
N ALA A 404 10.35 12.47 -18.78
CA ALA A 404 10.04 11.78 -20.03
C ALA A 404 11.25 10.97 -20.52
N THR A 405 12.45 11.55 -20.48
CA THR A 405 13.70 10.86 -20.83
C THR A 405 13.94 9.66 -19.91
N ASN A 406 13.76 9.87 -18.60
CA ASN A 406 13.96 8.87 -17.57
C ASN A 406 12.99 7.68 -17.69
N LEU A 407 11.71 7.93 -18.02
CA LEU A 407 10.71 6.90 -18.29
C LEU A 407 11.00 6.16 -19.61
N SER A 408 11.37 6.89 -20.66
CA SER A 408 11.74 6.31 -21.96
C SER A 408 12.93 5.36 -21.83
N PHE A 409 13.97 5.77 -21.09
CA PHE A 409 15.10 4.90 -20.78
C PHE A 409 14.66 3.67 -19.98
N SER A 410 13.75 3.83 -19.01
CA SER A 410 13.26 2.70 -18.21
C SER A 410 12.56 1.65 -19.08
N ILE A 411 11.74 2.07 -20.05
CA ILE A 411 11.11 1.18 -21.04
C ILE A 411 12.15 0.49 -21.91
N ALA A 412 13.09 1.25 -22.48
CA ALA A 412 14.15 0.70 -23.32
C ALA A 412 15.00 -0.33 -22.56
N GLN A 413 15.44 0.03 -21.36
CA GLN A 413 16.19 -0.83 -20.44
C GLN A 413 15.43 -2.13 -20.15
N GLN A 414 14.15 -2.05 -19.78
CA GLN A 414 13.36 -3.24 -19.49
C GLN A 414 13.18 -4.12 -20.73
N SER A 415 12.91 -3.52 -21.88
CA SER A 415 12.74 -4.23 -23.14
C SER A 415 14.01 -4.96 -23.56
N ILE A 416 15.17 -4.30 -23.47
CA ILE A 416 16.48 -4.89 -23.77
C ILE A 416 16.80 -6.03 -22.81
N LEU A 417 16.62 -5.83 -21.50
CA LEU A 417 16.93 -6.87 -20.51
C LEU A 417 15.96 -8.05 -20.53
N ASN A 418 14.73 -7.84 -21.01
CA ASN A 418 13.75 -8.90 -21.20
C ASN A 418 13.91 -9.61 -22.55
N HIS A 419 14.71 -9.06 -23.48
CA HIS A 419 14.98 -9.70 -24.76
C HIS A 419 15.67 -11.07 -24.54
N PRO A 420 15.19 -12.17 -25.17
CA PRO A 420 15.66 -13.52 -24.89
C PRO A 420 17.17 -13.68 -25.01
N VAL A 421 17.78 -13.15 -26.08
CA VAL A 421 19.23 -13.26 -26.34
C VAL A 421 20.06 -12.54 -25.27
N VAL A 422 19.63 -11.35 -24.85
CA VAL A 422 20.35 -10.54 -23.86
C VAL A 422 20.20 -11.16 -22.48
N SER A 423 18.98 -11.56 -22.13
CA SER A 423 18.69 -12.26 -20.89
C SER A 423 19.48 -13.57 -20.77
N ALA A 424 19.64 -14.32 -21.87
CA ALA A 424 20.45 -15.54 -21.90
C ALA A 424 21.95 -15.23 -21.67
N LYS A 425 22.52 -14.28 -22.42
CA LYS A 425 23.93 -13.87 -22.26
C LYS A 425 24.25 -13.36 -20.86
N LEU A 426 23.34 -12.63 -20.23
CA LEU A 426 23.50 -12.10 -18.88
C LEU A 426 23.17 -13.13 -17.77
N GLY A 427 22.71 -14.33 -18.14
CA GLY A 427 22.31 -15.38 -17.19
C GLY A 427 21.04 -15.04 -16.40
N LEU A 428 20.17 -14.19 -16.96
CA LEU A 428 18.94 -13.68 -16.34
C LEU A 428 17.70 -14.52 -16.67
N GLN A 429 17.73 -15.36 -17.71
CA GLN A 429 16.61 -16.27 -18.01
C GLN A 429 16.44 -17.31 -16.92
N ALA A 430 15.22 -17.54 -16.43
CA ALA A 430 14.92 -18.79 -15.75
C ALA A 430 15.19 -19.94 -16.75
N ASN A 431 15.74 -21.06 -16.28
CA ASN A 431 15.96 -22.19 -17.18
C ASN A 431 14.60 -22.60 -17.77
N ASP A 432 14.41 -22.35 -19.06
CA ASP A 432 13.21 -22.70 -19.84
C ASP A 432 12.92 -24.21 -19.85
N SER A 433 13.81 -25.04 -19.29
CA SER A 433 13.52 -26.44 -18.98
C SER A 433 12.42 -26.63 -17.92
N VAL A 434 12.01 -25.55 -17.22
CA VAL A 434 10.88 -25.54 -16.29
C VAL A 434 9.73 -24.63 -16.77
N GLN A 435 9.93 -23.82 -17.82
CA GLN A 435 8.95 -22.81 -18.26
C GLN A 435 8.36 -23.03 -19.67
N LYS A 436 8.93 -23.89 -20.52
CA LYS A 436 8.35 -24.18 -21.85
C LYS A 436 7.17 -25.16 -21.88
N GLU A 437 6.67 -25.64 -20.74
CA GLU A 437 5.47 -26.48 -20.68
C GLU A 437 4.17 -25.73 -20.30
N ALA A 438 4.20 -24.42 -20.05
CA ALA A 438 3.06 -23.73 -19.41
C ALA A 438 2.63 -22.41 -20.07
N GLY A 439 2.79 -22.27 -21.39
CA GLY A 439 2.45 -21.03 -22.09
C GLY A 439 2.25 -21.18 -23.58
N ASN A 440 1.29 -22.00 -24.01
CA ASN A 440 0.64 -21.88 -25.31
C ASN A 440 -0.83 -22.29 -25.15
N PRO A 441 -1.76 -21.73 -25.93
CA PRO A 441 -3.17 -22.05 -25.82
C PRO A 441 -3.34 -23.53 -26.17
N ILE A 442 -3.66 -24.36 -25.17
CA ILE A 442 -3.96 -25.78 -25.36
C ILE A 442 -5.37 -25.86 -25.96
N LEU A 443 -5.42 -25.52 -27.24
CA LEU A 443 -6.47 -25.95 -28.16
C LEU A 443 -5.83 -26.10 -29.54
N THR A 444 -4.75 -26.89 -29.66
CA THR A 444 -4.31 -27.44 -30.97
C THR A 444 -3.19 -28.48 -30.94
N ASN A 445 -2.40 -28.65 -29.88
CA ASN A 445 -1.29 -29.63 -29.91
C ASN A 445 -1.36 -30.62 -28.73
N ILE A 446 -2.29 -31.57 -28.84
CA ILE A 446 -2.30 -32.79 -28.03
C ILE A 446 -1.36 -33.87 -28.62
N ASN A 447 -0.79 -33.64 -29.82
CA ASN A 447 -0.08 -34.68 -30.56
C ASN A 447 1.26 -35.17 -29.98
N GLU A 448 1.85 -34.55 -28.95
CA GLU A 448 3.12 -35.04 -28.37
C GLU A 448 3.26 -34.82 -26.84
N ALA A 449 2.21 -35.08 -26.04
CA ALA A 449 2.30 -34.97 -24.59
C ALA A 449 3.00 -36.18 -23.93
N LYS A 450 4.32 -36.05 -23.74
CA LYS A 450 5.18 -36.90 -22.93
C LYS A 450 5.07 -36.51 -21.45
N LEU A 451 4.23 -37.17 -20.65
CA LEU A 451 4.13 -36.91 -19.20
C LEU A 451 5.09 -37.82 -18.41
N THR A 452 5.73 -37.27 -17.37
CA THR A 452 6.57 -38.02 -16.42
C THR A 452 5.73 -38.61 -15.29
N ASP A 453 5.95 -39.87 -14.94
CA ASP A 453 5.32 -40.50 -13.76
C ASP A 453 5.82 -39.86 -12.45
N PRO A 454 4.95 -39.34 -11.57
CA PRO A 454 5.36 -38.78 -10.29
C PRO A 454 5.94 -39.81 -9.30
N SER A 455 5.73 -41.12 -9.54
CA SER A 455 6.18 -42.20 -8.65
C SER A 455 7.53 -42.82 -9.05
N SER A 456 8.00 -42.63 -10.27
CA SER A 456 9.25 -43.21 -10.76
C SER A 456 10.16 -42.11 -11.29
N LYS A 457 11.43 -42.10 -10.88
CA LYS A 457 12.43 -41.15 -11.39
C LYS A 457 12.55 -41.29 -12.91
N GLY A 458 11.80 -40.47 -13.65
CA GLY A 458 12.07 -40.13 -15.05
C GLY A 458 11.54 -41.06 -16.14
N ARG A 459 10.54 -41.93 -15.90
CA ARG A 459 9.94 -42.70 -17.01
C ARG A 459 8.92 -41.83 -17.76
N LEU A 460 9.19 -41.55 -19.03
CA LEU A 460 8.26 -40.88 -19.94
C LEU A 460 7.14 -41.85 -20.35
N ILE A 461 5.88 -41.47 -20.13
CA ILE A 461 4.70 -42.25 -20.52
C ILE A 461 4.00 -41.55 -21.67
N SER A 462 3.68 -42.32 -22.74
CA SER A 462 2.79 -41.86 -23.80
C SER A 462 1.35 -41.93 -23.30
N VAL A 463 0.74 -40.77 -23.06
CA VAL A 463 -0.57 -40.67 -22.41
C VAL A 463 -1.72 -41.17 -23.30
N HIS A 464 -1.55 -41.18 -24.62
CA HIS A 464 -2.59 -41.63 -25.57
C HIS A 464 -2.80 -43.14 -25.57
N ASN A 465 -1.78 -43.91 -25.17
CA ASN A 465 -1.82 -45.36 -25.11
C ASN A 465 -2.43 -45.87 -23.79
N LEU A 466 -2.71 -44.97 -22.84
CA LEU A 466 -3.33 -45.32 -21.58
C LEU A 466 -4.83 -45.54 -21.74
N THR A 467 -5.33 -46.55 -21.03
CA THR A 467 -6.78 -46.81 -20.88
C THR A 467 -7.45 -45.71 -20.05
N PRO A 468 -8.77 -45.49 -20.16
CA PRO A 468 -9.49 -44.52 -19.33
C PRO A 468 -9.24 -44.71 -17.82
N LYS A 469 -9.16 -45.97 -17.35
CA LYS A 469 -8.85 -46.32 -15.96
C LYS A 469 -7.43 -45.89 -15.54
N GLU A 470 -6.43 -46.09 -16.39
CA GLU A 470 -5.05 -45.65 -16.14
C GLU A 470 -4.93 -44.12 -16.16
N LEU A 471 -5.68 -43.44 -17.04
CA LEU A 471 -5.75 -41.98 -17.09
C LEU A 471 -6.33 -41.42 -15.80
N VAL A 472 -7.40 -42.02 -15.27
CA VAL A 472 -7.98 -41.66 -13.97
C VAL A 472 -7.02 -41.94 -12.81
N ALA A 473 -6.33 -43.08 -12.81
CA ALA A 473 -5.34 -43.38 -11.78
C ALA A 473 -4.17 -42.37 -11.80
N LEU A 474 -3.70 -41.98 -12.98
CA LEU A 474 -2.65 -40.98 -13.15
C LEU A 474 -3.15 -39.58 -12.73
N SER A 475 -4.38 -39.22 -13.09
CA SER A 475 -4.97 -37.95 -12.71
C SER A 475 -5.15 -37.84 -11.20
N ALA A 476 -5.61 -38.91 -10.53
CA ALA A 476 -5.70 -38.99 -9.08
C ALA A 476 -4.34 -38.81 -8.38
N LYS A 477 -3.26 -39.39 -8.93
CA LYS A 477 -1.89 -39.12 -8.45
C LYS A 477 -1.54 -37.64 -8.56
N TYR A 478 -1.82 -37.01 -9.69
CA TYR A 478 -1.57 -35.57 -9.87
C TYR A 478 -2.41 -34.70 -8.93
N LEU A 479 -3.67 -35.06 -8.66
CA LEU A 479 -4.51 -34.37 -7.67
C LEU A 479 -3.94 -34.48 -6.26
N SER A 480 -3.50 -35.68 -5.86
CA SER A 480 -2.86 -35.89 -4.55
C SER A 480 -1.56 -35.09 -4.37
N GLY A 481 -0.82 -34.85 -5.47
CA GLY A 481 0.37 -34.00 -5.49
C GLY A 481 0.07 -32.50 -5.64
N GLY A 482 -1.20 -32.08 -5.61
CA GLY A 482 -1.62 -30.68 -5.76
C GLY A 482 -1.50 -30.12 -7.19
N HIS A 483 -1.22 -30.95 -8.19
CA HIS A 483 -1.04 -30.58 -9.59
C HIS A 483 -2.34 -30.65 -10.40
N LYS A 484 -3.35 -29.87 -9.98
CA LYS A 484 -4.69 -29.86 -10.57
C LYS A 484 -4.70 -29.56 -12.08
N ASP A 485 -3.80 -28.68 -12.53
CA ASP A 485 -3.65 -28.30 -13.96
C ASP A 485 -3.23 -29.46 -14.87
N LYS A 486 -2.53 -30.46 -14.31
CA LYS A 486 -2.15 -31.69 -15.05
C LYS A 486 -3.24 -32.74 -15.02
N SER A 487 -4.10 -32.75 -13.98
CA SER A 487 -5.16 -33.74 -13.81
C SER A 487 -6.35 -33.52 -14.75
N ILE A 488 -6.81 -32.27 -14.92
CA ILE A 488 -8.02 -31.97 -15.70
C ILE A 488 -7.89 -32.43 -17.16
N PRO A 489 -6.77 -32.20 -17.88
CA PRO A 489 -6.61 -32.71 -19.25
C PRO A 489 -6.63 -34.24 -19.33
N LEU A 490 -6.06 -34.94 -18.34
CA LEU A 490 -6.07 -36.40 -18.29
C LEU A 490 -7.49 -36.95 -18.12
N LEU A 491 -8.29 -36.30 -17.28
CA LEU A 491 -9.69 -36.66 -17.05
C LEU A 491 -10.56 -36.35 -18.27
N ARG A 492 -10.34 -35.22 -18.95
CA ARG A 492 -11.01 -34.92 -20.22
C ARG A 492 -10.65 -35.93 -21.30
N LEU A 493 -9.38 -36.34 -21.40
CA LEU A 493 -8.95 -37.39 -22.33
C LEU A 493 -9.57 -38.76 -21.98
N ALA A 494 -9.71 -39.07 -20.69
CA ALA A 494 -10.41 -40.28 -20.26
C ALA A 494 -11.88 -40.26 -20.73
N LEU A 495 -12.56 -39.11 -20.61
CA LEU A 495 -13.93 -38.93 -21.07
C LEU A 495 -14.08 -38.80 -22.59
N GLU A 496 -13.03 -38.38 -23.30
CA GLU A 496 -12.99 -38.44 -24.76
C GLU A 496 -12.92 -39.88 -25.27
N LYS A 497 -12.17 -40.74 -24.58
CA LYS A 497 -12.08 -42.17 -24.87
C LYS A 497 -13.32 -42.95 -24.42
N ASP A 498 -13.89 -42.57 -23.28
CA ASP A 498 -15.09 -43.18 -22.71
C ASP A 498 -16.00 -42.11 -22.05
N PRO A 499 -16.96 -41.55 -22.81
CA PRO A 499 -17.89 -40.52 -22.30
C PRO A 499 -18.83 -41.00 -21.18
N GLU A 500 -18.95 -42.31 -21.00
CA GLU A 500 -19.79 -42.94 -19.98
C GLU A 500 -19.01 -43.27 -18.71
N TYR A 501 -17.71 -42.95 -18.64
CA TYR A 501 -16.89 -43.30 -17.48
C TYR A 501 -17.19 -42.41 -16.25
N LEU A 502 -18.16 -42.85 -15.45
CA LEU A 502 -18.71 -42.13 -14.30
C LEU A 502 -17.65 -41.65 -13.30
N GLN A 503 -16.67 -42.50 -12.98
CA GLN A 503 -15.59 -42.15 -12.07
C GLN A 503 -14.75 -40.96 -12.59
N ALA A 504 -14.47 -40.91 -13.90
CA ALA A 504 -13.76 -39.79 -14.50
C ALA A 504 -14.59 -38.50 -14.45
N MET A 505 -15.92 -38.59 -14.67
CA MET A 505 -16.83 -37.43 -14.57
C MET A 505 -16.84 -36.84 -13.16
N VAL A 506 -16.94 -37.69 -12.13
CA VAL A 506 -16.96 -37.24 -10.73
C VAL A 506 -15.63 -36.58 -10.35
N ILE A 507 -14.50 -37.22 -10.66
CA ILE A 507 -13.18 -36.67 -10.34
C ILE A 507 -12.90 -35.39 -11.14
N LEU A 508 -13.36 -35.30 -12.39
CA LEU A 508 -13.29 -34.06 -13.18
C LEU A 508 -14.10 -32.94 -12.52
N GLY A 509 -15.33 -33.23 -12.11
CA GLY A 509 -16.17 -32.28 -11.38
C GLY A 509 -15.51 -31.75 -10.10
N GLN A 510 -14.92 -32.63 -9.30
CA GLN A 510 -14.17 -32.25 -8.10
C GLN A 510 -12.93 -31.39 -8.44
N ALA A 511 -12.18 -31.76 -9.48
CA ALA A 511 -11.01 -31.00 -9.93
C ALA A 511 -11.38 -29.60 -10.44
N LEU A 512 -12.51 -29.48 -11.16
CA LEU A 512 -13.07 -28.21 -11.64
C LEU A 512 -13.59 -27.34 -10.49
N TYR A 513 -14.27 -27.94 -9.49
CA TYR A 513 -14.68 -27.24 -8.28
C TYR A 513 -13.47 -26.62 -7.56
N GLN A 514 -12.39 -27.39 -7.43
CA GLN A 514 -11.15 -26.93 -6.81
C GLN A 514 -10.39 -25.85 -7.61
N LYS A 515 -10.82 -25.56 -8.84
CA LYS A 515 -10.34 -24.47 -9.71
C LYS A 515 -11.33 -23.31 -9.80
N ASP A 516 -12.32 -23.28 -8.92
CA ASP A 516 -13.41 -22.30 -8.87
C ASP A 516 -14.27 -22.26 -10.15
N GLN A 517 -14.24 -23.33 -10.98
CA GLN A 517 -15.06 -23.47 -12.18
C GLN A 517 -16.41 -24.12 -11.84
N PHE A 518 -17.18 -23.51 -10.94
CA PHE A 518 -18.37 -24.11 -10.33
C PHE A 518 -19.47 -24.49 -11.33
N ALA A 519 -19.66 -23.72 -12.40
CA ALA A 519 -20.68 -24.01 -13.41
C ALA A 519 -20.38 -25.27 -14.23
N GLU A 520 -19.12 -25.44 -14.65
CA GLU A 520 -18.68 -26.64 -15.38
C GLU A 520 -18.64 -27.85 -14.45
N ALA A 521 -18.21 -27.65 -13.20
CA ALA A 521 -18.23 -28.67 -12.16
C ALA A 521 -19.66 -29.18 -11.90
N ALA A 522 -20.61 -28.28 -11.64
CA ALA A 522 -22.01 -28.61 -11.41
C ALA A 522 -22.58 -29.42 -12.58
N LYS A 523 -22.41 -28.96 -13.82
CA LYS A 523 -22.89 -29.67 -15.01
C LYS A 523 -22.33 -31.10 -15.12
N CYS A 524 -21.02 -31.25 -14.92
CA CYS A 524 -20.35 -32.56 -15.00
C CYS A 524 -20.84 -33.52 -13.91
N LEU A 525 -21.02 -33.01 -12.67
CA LEU A 525 -21.45 -33.79 -11.52
C LEU A 525 -22.94 -34.13 -11.56
N GLU A 526 -23.77 -33.22 -12.05
CA GLU A 526 -25.19 -33.45 -12.31
C GLU A 526 -25.39 -34.55 -13.36
N GLN A 527 -24.61 -34.50 -14.44
CA GLN A 527 -24.66 -35.51 -15.49
C GLN A 527 -24.19 -36.88 -14.98
N ALA A 528 -23.17 -36.94 -14.11
CA ALA A 528 -22.75 -38.18 -13.47
C ALA A 528 -23.84 -38.72 -12.54
N ALA A 529 -24.44 -37.85 -11.71
CA ALA A 529 -25.49 -38.24 -10.78
C ALA A 529 -26.78 -38.68 -11.48
N SER A 530 -27.16 -38.04 -12.60
CA SER A 530 -28.35 -38.44 -13.37
C SER A 530 -28.18 -39.84 -13.97
N LYS A 531 -27.01 -40.11 -14.57
CA LYS A 531 -26.71 -41.42 -15.15
C LYS A 531 -26.71 -42.53 -14.09
N LEU A 532 -26.15 -42.26 -12.91
CA LEU A 532 -26.17 -43.19 -11.77
C LEU A 532 -27.60 -43.44 -11.25
N LEU A 533 -28.48 -42.44 -11.28
CA LEU A 533 -29.88 -42.64 -10.89
C LEU A 533 -30.64 -43.49 -11.90
N ASP A 534 -30.37 -43.31 -13.20
CA ASP A 534 -30.99 -44.10 -14.26
C ASP A 534 -30.62 -45.59 -14.16
N THR A 535 -29.41 -45.91 -13.71
CA THR A 535 -28.94 -47.30 -13.55
C THR A 535 -29.36 -47.96 -12.23
N SER A 536 -29.91 -47.22 -11.26
CA SER A 536 -30.29 -47.71 -9.92
C SER A 536 -29.14 -48.47 -9.22
N PRO A 537 -28.19 -47.75 -8.59
CA PRO A 537 -26.90 -48.32 -8.23
C PRO A 537 -27.05 -49.32 -7.08
N THR A 538 -26.63 -50.57 -7.31
CA THR A 538 -26.59 -51.63 -6.28
C THR A 538 -25.18 -51.95 -5.81
N GLU A 539 -24.16 -51.59 -6.59
CA GLU A 539 -22.77 -51.79 -6.22
C GLU A 539 -22.27 -50.70 -5.28
N VAL A 540 -21.42 -51.07 -4.33
CA VAL A 540 -20.86 -50.16 -3.32
C VAL A 540 -20.16 -48.96 -3.97
N GLU A 541 -19.41 -49.19 -5.06
CA GLU A 541 -18.69 -48.14 -5.79
C GLU A 541 -19.63 -47.15 -6.49
N GLU A 542 -20.72 -47.62 -7.07
CA GLU A 542 -21.71 -46.76 -7.74
C GLU A 542 -22.52 -45.93 -6.75
N VAL A 543 -22.87 -46.53 -5.59
CA VAL A 543 -23.51 -45.82 -4.49
C VAL A 543 -22.58 -44.72 -3.94
N ASP A 544 -21.29 -45.01 -3.77
CA ASP A 544 -20.28 -44.02 -3.37
C ASP A 544 -20.17 -42.88 -4.39
N LEU A 545 -20.08 -43.21 -5.68
CA LEU A 545 -20.04 -42.22 -6.75
C LEU A 545 -21.29 -41.35 -6.80
N LEU A 546 -22.47 -41.90 -6.53
CA LEU A 546 -23.73 -41.13 -6.50
C LEU A 546 -23.76 -40.15 -5.33
N ILE A 547 -23.29 -40.58 -4.15
CA ILE A 547 -23.15 -39.72 -2.96
C ILE A 547 -22.21 -38.56 -3.28
N VAL A 548 -21.00 -38.87 -3.77
CA VAL A 548 -19.97 -37.86 -4.07
C VAL A 548 -20.44 -36.92 -5.19
N ALA A 549 -21.01 -37.45 -6.28
CA ALA A 549 -21.53 -36.63 -7.38
C ALA A 549 -22.61 -35.66 -6.90
N SER A 550 -23.57 -36.15 -6.10
CA SER A 550 -24.67 -35.33 -5.58
C SER A 550 -24.18 -34.30 -4.56
N GLN A 551 -23.24 -34.67 -3.68
CA GLN A 551 -22.60 -33.77 -2.74
C GLN A 551 -21.93 -32.59 -3.45
N TRP A 552 -21.03 -32.89 -4.39
CA TRP A 552 -20.27 -31.85 -5.08
C TRP A 552 -21.13 -31.06 -6.07
N ALA A 553 -22.16 -31.66 -6.69
CA ALA A 553 -23.15 -30.92 -7.49
C ALA A 553 -23.90 -29.91 -6.61
N GLY A 554 -24.35 -30.34 -5.43
CA GLY A 554 -25.05 -29.50 -4.47
C GLY A 554 -24.21 -28.31 -4.03
N VAL A 555 -22.98 -28.56 -3.58
CA VAL A 555 -22.04 -27.51 -3.17
C VAL A 555 -21.68 -26.60 -4.35
N SER A 556 -21.49 -27.14 -5.56
CA SER A 556 -21.20 -26.34 -6.76
C SER A 556 -22.35 -25.39 -7.09
N ASN A 557 -23.61 -25.81 -6.95
CA ASN A 557 -24.78 -24.95 -7.17
C ASN A 557 -24.95 -23.89 -6.09
N ILE A 558 -24.75 -24.22 -4.80
CA ILE A 558 -24.75 -23.24 -3.70
C ILE A 558 -23.69 -22.15 -3.93
N ARG A 559 -22.48 -22.53 -4.37
CA ARG A 559 -21.40 -21.58 -4.70
C ARG A 559 -21.73 -20.64 -5.86
N GLN A 560 -22.65 -21.04 -6.74
CA GLN A 560 -23.17 -20.20 -7.82
C GLN A 560 -24.34 -19.30 -7.37
N GLY A 561 -24.74 -19.36 -6.10
CA GLY A 561 -25.91 -18.66 -5.57
C GLY A 561 -27.24 -19.35 -5.88
N LYS A 562 -27.20 -20.57 -6.43
CA LYS A 562 -28.39 -21.39 -6.71
C LYS A 562 -28.67 -22.32 -5.52
N THR A 563 -29.01 -21.73 -4.37
CA THR A 563 -29.11 -22.46 -3.10
C THR A 563 -30.20 -23.54 -3.15
N SER A 564 -31.35 -23.27 -3.77
CA SER A 564 -32.45 -24.24 -3.89
C SER A 564 -32.04 -25.49 -4.68
N GLU A 565 -31.48 -25.31 -5.89
CA GLU A 565 -30.94 -26.42 -6.71
C GLU A 565 -29.89 -27.22 -5.93
N GLY A 566 -29.00 -26.51 -5.22
CA GLY A 566 -27.97 -27.13 -4.41
C GLY A 566 -28.50 -27.97 -3.24
N ILE A 567 -29.53 -27.47 -2.55
CA ILE A 567 -30.23 -28.19 -1.48
C ILE A 567 -30.90 -29.44 -2.04
N THR A 568 -31.54 -29.40 -3.21
CA THR A 568 -32.15 -30.59 -3.84
C THR A 568 -31.13 -31.71 -4.08
N HIS A 569 -29.92 -31.37 -4.51
CA HIS A 569 -28.86 -32.36 -4.70
C HIS A 569 -28.35 -32.95 -3.38
N LEU A 570 -28.23 -32.15 -2.32
CA LEU A 570 -27.80 -32.62 -1.00
C LEU A 570 -28.90 -33.44 -0.30
N GLU A 571 -30.16 -33.03 -0.45
CA GLU A 571 -31.35 -33.72 0.06
C GLU A 571 -31.47 -35.13 -0.50
N ARG A 572 -31.09 -35.32 -1.77
CA ARG A 572 -31.01 -36.65 -2.38
C ARG A 572 -30.20 -37.61 -1.54
N VAL A 573 -29.01 -37.20 -1.09
CA VAL A 573 -28.14 -38.03 -0.25
C VAL A 573 -28.75 -38.23 1.13
N ALA A 574 -29.35 -37.19 1.71
CA ALA A 574 -30.01 -37.29 3.02
C ALA A 574 -31.15 -38.33 3.05
N ASN A 575 -31.82 -38.52 1.90
CA ASN A 575 -32.90 -39.50 1.73
C ASN A 575 -32.42 -40.91 1.35
N MET A 576 -31.11 -41.13 1.13
CA MET A 576 -30.56 -42.46 0.87
C MET A 576 -30.49 -43.29 2.16
N LYS A 577 -30.61 -44.61 2.02
CA LYS A 577 -30.29 -45.56 3.11
C LYS A 577 -28.82 -45.40 3.47
N GLU A 578 -28.53 -45.36 4.77
CA GLU A 578 -27.17 -45.24 5.28
C GLU A 578 -26.29 -46.40 4.76
N PRO A 579 -25.15 -46.11 4.11
CA PRO A 579 -24.25 -47.15 3.60
C PRO A 579 -23.58 -47.95 4.72
N ASP A 580 -23.42 -49.26 4.51
CA ASP A 580 -22.68 -50.14 5.42
C ASP A 580 -21.15 -50.05 5.23
N ASP A 581 -20.70 -49.74 4.01
CA ASP A 581 -19.27 -49.59 3.70
C ASP A 581 -18.66 -48.35 4.40
N PRO A 582 -17.52 -48.48 5.11
CA PRO A 582 -16.92 -47.38 5.85
C PRO A 582 -16.58 -46.15 5.01
N LYS A 583 -16.14 -46.32 3.74
CA LYS A 583 -15.76 -45.21 2.86
C LYS A 583 -17.01 -44.47 2.38
N SER A 584 -17.99 -45.20 1.88
CA SER A 584 -19.27 -44.62 1.46
C SER A 584 -20.02 -43.96 2.62
N LYS A 585 -19.91 -44.55 3.83
CA LYS A 585 -20.49 -43.99 5.05
C LYS A 585 -19.84 -42.67 5.45
N ALA A 586 -18.52 -42.52 5.31
CA ALA A 586 -17.84 -41.26 5.56
C ALA A 586 -18.35 -40.15 4.61
N HIS A 587 -18.41 -40.42 3.30
CA HIS A 587 -18.95 -39.46 2.34
C HIS A 587 -20.43 -39.14 2.57
N TYR A 588 -21.23 -40.14 3.00
CA TYR A 588 -22.63 -39.93 3.38
C TYR A 588 -22.76 -38.96 4.57
N LEU A 589 -21.96 -39.14 5.62
CA LEU A 589 -21.97 -38.25 6.78
C LEU A 589 -21.48 -36.84 6.42
N ASP A 590 -20.43 -36.71 5.59
CA ASP A 590 -19.97 -35.41 5.08
C ASP A 590 -21.08 -34.68 4.29
N ALA A 591 -21.82 -35.42 3.46
CA ALA A 591 -22.95 -34.88 2.73
C ALA A 591 -24.10 -34.44 3.65
N LEU A 592 -24.36 -35.17 4.75
CA LEU A 592 -25.34 -34.75 5.77
C LEU A 592 -24.93 -33.45 6.47
N VAL A 593 -23.64 -33.26 6.79
CA VAL A 593 -23.15 -31.99 7.36
C VAL A 593 -23.40 -30.83 6.40
N LEU A 594 -23.08 -31.03 5.12
CA LEU A 594 -23.31 -30.01 4.09
C LEU A 594 -24.80 -29.72 3.90
N TYR A 595 -25.65 -30.75 3.93
CA TYR A 595 -27.10 -30.59 3.86
C TYR A 595 -27.64 -29.82 5.06
N SER A 596 -27.29 -30.22 6.27
CA SER A 596 -27.66 -29.54 7.52
C SER A 596 -27.25 -28.07 7.52
N SER A 597 -26.01 -27.77 7.08
CA SER A 597 -25.54 -26.40 6.98
C SER A 597 -26.33 -25.59 5.95
N ALA A 598 -26.64 -26.18 4.78
CA ALA A 598 -27.42 -25.52 3.75
C ALA A 598 -28.84 -25.19 4.20
N ILE A 599 -29.55 -26.14 4.85
CA ILE A 599 -30.94 -25.92 5.30
C ILE A 599 -31.01 -25.05 6.57
N PHE A 600 -29.99 -25.08 7.44
CA PHE A 600 -29.87 -24.15 8.55
C PHE A 600 -29.81 -22.69 8.06
N ASN A 601 -29.03 -22.42 7.01
CA ASN A 601 -28.94 -21.10 6.40
C ASN A 601 -30.26 -20.63 5.77
N GLU A 602 -31.15 -21.56 5.39
CA GLU A 602 -32.52 -21.28 4.93
C GLU A 602 -33.53 -21.19 6.10
N GLY A 603 -33.08 -21.24 7.36
CA GLY A 603 -33.92 -21.11 8.55
C GLY A 603 -34.57 -22.40 9.03
N ARG A 604 -34.30 -23.56 8.40
CA ARG A 604 -34.84 -24.88 8.80
C ARG A 604 -34.01 -25.51 9.93
N ARG A 605 -33.94 -24.83 11.08
CA ARG A 605 -33.04 -25.19 12.20
C ARG A 605 -33.31 -26.58 12.80
N GLU A 606 -34.57 -26.91 13.08
CA GLU A 606 -34.94 -28.21 13.66
C GLU A 606 -34.59 -29.39 12.74
N GLU A 607 -34.81 -29.21 11.44
CA GLU A 607 -34.44 -30.20 10.44
C GLU A 607 -32.92 -30.35 10.34
N ALA A 608 -32.17 -29.24 10.36
CA ALA A 608 -30.71 -29.28 10.39
C ALA A 608 -30.18 -30.05 11.61
N ALA A 609 -30.75 -29.79 12.80
CA ALA A 609 -30.41 -30.47 14.05
C ALA A 609 -30.68 -31.97 13.97
N LYS A 610 -31.80 -32.40 13.37
CA LYS A 610 -32.13 -33.83 13.18
C LYS A 610 -31.02 -34.60 12.47
N TYR A 611 -30.51 -34.05 11.36
CA TYR A 611 -29.43 -34.70 10.61
C TYR A 611 -28.08 -34.58 11.32
N LEU A 612 -27.79 -33.45 11.98
CA LEU A 612 -26.56 -33.29 12.76
C LEU A 612 -26.48 -34.25 13.95
N ARG A 613 -27.60 -34.59 14.62
CA ARG A 613 -27.59 -35.63 15.68
C ARG A 613 -27.10 -36.98 15.17
N ARG A 614 -27.45 -37.35 13.93
CA ARG A 614 -26.94 -38.58 13.30
C ARG A 614 -25.43 -38.48 13.06
N VAL A 615 -24.95 -37.33 12.59
CA VAL A 615 -23.51 -37.11 12.36
C VAL A 615 -22.74 -37.14 13.68
N VAL A 616 -23.21 -36.45 14.72
CA VAL A 616 -22.55 -36.37 16.04
C VAL A 616 -22.46 -37.73 16.73
N ALA A 617 -23.41 -38.64 16.49
CA ALA A 617 -23.35 -40.00 16.97
C ALA A 617 -22.14 -40.80 16.41
N TYR A 618 -21.62 -40.39 15.25
CA TYR A 618 -20.44 -40.99 14.62
C TYR A 618 -19.17 -40.17 14.82
N ASP A 619 -19.26 -38.84 14.69
CA ASP A 619 -18.15 -37.92 14.91
C ASP A 619 -18.56 -36.77 15.85
N PRO A 620 -18.15 -36.84 17.13
CA PRO A 620 -18.43 -35.81 18.13
C PRO A 620 -17.86 -34.41 17.81
N SER A 621 -16.95 -34.28 16.83
CA SER A 621 -16.38 -32.98 16.44
C SER A 621 -17.43 -31.98 15.93
N PHE A 622 -18.57 -32.47 15.45
CA PHE A 622 -19.69 -31.66 14.97
C PHE A 622 -20.69 -31.25 16.07
N SER A 623 -20.41 -31.56 17.35
CA SER A 623 -21.29 -31.23 18.48
C SER A 623 -21.54 -29.73 18.64
N GLU A 624 -20.58 -28.89 18.28
CA GLU A 624 -20.74 -27.44 18.29
C GLU A 624 -21.75 -26.95 17.24
N LEU A 625 -21.73 -27.53 16.03
CA LEU A 625 -22.73 -27.22 15.00
C LEU A 625 -24.14 -27.65 15.42
N LEU A 626 -24.24 -28.77 16.14
CA LEU A 626 -25.52 -29.23 16.68
C LEU A 626 -26.06 -28.25 17.73
N LYS A 627 -25.22 -27.78 18.67
CA LYS A 627 -25.63 -26.77 19.66
C LYS A 627 -26.13 -25.49 19.00
N GLN A 628 -25.44 -25.00 17.98
CA GLN A 628 -25.86 -23.81 17.22
C GLN A 628 -27.23 -23.99 16.54
N CYS A 629 -27.62 -25.22 16.20
CA CYS A 629 -28.95 -25.49 15.67
C CYS A 629 -30.04 -25.61 16.76
N GLU A 630 -29.66 -25.90 18.00
CA GLU A 630 -30.55 -26.12 19.15
C GLU A 630 -30.70 -24.88 20.05
N GLU A 631 -29.77 -23.92 19.99
CA GLU A 631 -29.82 -22.66 20.72
C GLU A 631 -30.73 -21.63 19.99
N ASP A 632 -31.74 -21.14 20.70
CA ASP A 632 -32.62 -20.06 20.24
C ASP A 632 -31.90 -18.70 20.31
N ASP A 633 -31.87 -17.96 19.20
CA ASP A 633 -31.46 -16.55 19.19
C ASP A 633 -32.52 -15.71 19.93
N THR A 634 -32.46 -15.68 21.26
CA THR A 634 -33.10 -14.64 22.04
C THR A 634 -32.33 -13.34 21.84
N ILE A 635 -32.78 -12.54 20.87
CA ILE A 635 -32.35 -11.16 20.68
C ILE A 635 -32.64 -10.38 21.97
N PRO A 636 -31.67 -9.73 22.63
CA PRO A 636 -31.96 -8.78 23.68
C PRO A 636 -32.55 -7.52 23.05
N THR A 637 -33.86 -7.33 23.20
CA THR A 637 -34.54 -6.08 22.86
C THR A 637 -34.03 -4.98 23.80
N SER A 638 -33.21 -4.09 23.26
CA SER A 638 -32.86 -2.83 23.91
C SER A 638 -34.15 -2.04 24.17
N SER A 639 -34.40 -1.77 25.44
CA SER A 639 -35.46 -0.93 25.98
C SER A 639 -35.52 0.44 25.30
N SER A 640 -36.54 0.66 24.47
CA SER A 640 -36.99 2.02 24.13
C SER A 640 -37.97 2.48 25.20
N SER A 641 -37.46 3.33 26.10
CA SER A 641 -38.24 4.10 27.07
C SER A 641 -39.23 5.02 26.36
N ASN A 642 -40.53 4.71 26.44
CA ASN A 642 -41.59 5.65 26.13
C ASN A 642 -41.73 6.63 27.31
N SER A 643 -41.12 7.81 27.20
CA SER A 643 -41.48 8.96 28.03
C SER A 643 -42.65 9.71 27.39
N THR A 644 -43.82 9.53 27.98
CA THR A 644 -44.95 10.45 27.86
C THR A 644 -44.54 11.88 28.21
N SER A 645 -44.74 12.83 27.30
CA SER A 645 -44.99 14.23 27.68
C SER A 645 -46.23 14.74 26.94
N LYS A 646 -47.25 15.01 27.75
CA LYS A 646 -48.41 15.83 27.42
C LYS A 646 -48.01 17.30 27.50
N THR A 647 -48.74 18.13 26.74
CA THR A 647 -48.94 19.59 26.89
C THR A 647 -47.68 20.45 26.75
N SER A 648 -47.61 21.43 25.85
CA SER A 648 -48.59 22.42 25.39
C SER A 648 -48.21 22.96 24.02
#